data_AF-A0A2U1PG71-F1
#
_entry.id   AF-A0A2U1PG71-F1
#
_cell.length_a   1.000
_cell.length_b   1.000
_cell.length_c   1.000
_cell.angle_alpha   90.00
_cell.angle_beta   90.00
_cell.angle_gamma   90.00
#
_symmetry.space_group_name_H-M   'P 1'
#
loop_
_entity.id
_entity.type
_entity.pdbx_description
1 polymer ?
#
loop_
_entity_poly.entity_id
_entity_poly.type
_entity_poly.pdbx_seq_one_letter_code
_entity_poly.pdbx_strand_id
1 'polypeptide(L)'
;MQNAMQKFTTKIVQMMKDEKLFESQGGPIILSQIENEYGAESHAFGAAGHAYLTWAAKMAVGLNTGVPWVMCKQDDAPDPIINTCNGFYCDYFSPNNKETKPTMWTEAWSGWFSDFGGPIPHRPVQDLAFAVARFVQKGGSFTNYYMYHGGTNFGRTAGGPFITTSYDYDAPIDEYGLLRQPKYDHLKELHKAIKSSERAILSADPAFVSLGTYEQAHVFSSKAGGCAAFIANYHLNSSTTVTFRKKHYTLPPWSISILPDCKHAVYNTAQVGTKTSLINMLPTNVNRLAWQTFSEDVSTVDSDSKMTVSGLLDQVSVTRDASDYLWYTTSVVINPSELHRGSSPSLSVESEGHALHVYVNNQLIGSAFGGPESRKVKVTGNANLRAGTNKISLLSVAVGLQNNGPHFELWKTGVLGPVVLHGVGKGSWDLSRQKWSYQVGLKGESMNLAAPTGISSVDWTESSLVAQMNRPLTWYKAYFNAPQGGEPLAIDMKGMGKGQVWINGQSIGRYWTIHGKGSCNVCNYAGTYRPVKCQTRCGVPTQRWYHVPQSWLKPTQNLIIMFEEIGGDPSTAHVFSSKAGGCAAFIANYHLNSSTTVTFRKKHYTLPPWSISILPDCKHAVYNTAQVGTKTSLINMLPTNVNRLAWQAFSEDVSTVDSDSKMTVSGLLDQVSVTRDASDYLWYTTSVVINPSELHRGSSPSLSVESEGHALHVYVNNQLIGSAFGGPESRKVKVTGNANLRAGTNKISLLSVAVGLQVGLKGESMNLAAPTGISSVDWTESSLVAQMKRPLTWYKAYFNAPQGGEPLAIDMKGMGKGQVWINGQSIGRYWTIHGKGSCNACNYAGTYRPVKCQTRCGVPTQRWYHVPRSWLKPTQNMIIMFEEIGGDPSTVSIMKRTFK
;
A
#
# COMPACT_ATOMS: atom_id res chain seq x y z
N MET A 1 22.32 -45.40 15.72
CA MET A 1 21.03 -44.81 15.27
C MET A 1 19.87 -45.79 15.32
N GLN A 2 19.97 -47.00 14.74
CA GLN A 2 18.89 -48.01 14.75
C GLN A 2 18.23 -48.24 16.12
N ASN A 3 19.02 -48.44 17.19
CA ASN A 3 18.50 -48.58 18.54
C ASN A 3 17.69 -47.37 19.04
N ALA A 4 18.09 -46.15 18.67
CA ALA A 4 17.38 -44.93 19.06
C ALA A 4 16.04 -44.80 18.33
N MET A 5 16.03 -45.07 17.03
CA MET A 5 14.80 -45.12 16.22
C MET A 5 13.84 -46.17 16.76
N GLN A 6 14.29 -47.42 16.94
CA GLN A 6 13.46 -48.50 17.46
C GLN A 6 12.87 -48.16 18.83
N LYS A 7 13.67 -47.58 19.73
CA LYS A 7 13.20 -47.17 21.06
C LYS A 7 12.07 -46.14 20.96
N PHE A 8 12.21 -45.14 20.09
CA PHE A 8 11.18 -44.12 19.90
C PHE A 8 9.92 -44.70 19.23
N THR A 9 10.07 -45.44 18.12
CA THR A 9 8.95 -46.07 17.42
C THR A 9 8.18 -47.01 18.34
N THR A 10 8.88 -47.85 19.11
CA THR A 10 8.27 -48.76 20.10
C THR A 10 7.49 -47.98 21.15
N LYS A 11 8.07 -46.89 21.68
CA LYS A 11 7.38 -46.04 22.66
C LYS A 11 6.08 -45.48 22.09
N ILE A 12 6.11 -44.90 20.88
CA ILE A 12 4.91 -44.32 20.27
C ILE A 12 3.86 -45.39 20.01
N VAL A 13 4.24 -46.53 19.42
CA VAL A 13 3.29 -47.62 19.16
C VAL A 13 2.69 -48.14 20.46
N GLN A 14 3.48 -48.30 21.53
CA GLN A 14 2.96 -48.75 22.81
C GLN A 14 1.98 -47.74 23.40
N MET A 15 2.29 -46.43 23.37
CA MET A 15 1.37 -45.38 23.81
C MET A 15 0.04 -45.44 23.05
N MET A 16 0.08 -45.61 21.71
CA MET A 16 -1.15 -45.73 20.92
C MET A 16 -1.95 -47.00 21.25
N LYS A 17 -1.26 -48.10 21.59
CA LYS A 17 -1.91 -49.35 22.02
C LYS A 17 -2.56 -49.25 23.38
N ASP A 18 -1.87 -48.61 24.34
CA ASP A 18 -2.36 -48.42 25.71
C ASP A 18 -3.65 -47.60 25.70
N GLU A 19 -3.73 -46.59 24.83
CA GLU A 19 -4.90 -45.74 24.60
C GLU A 19 -5.91 -46.35 23.60
N LYS A 20 -5.69 -47.58 23.12
CA LYS A 20 -6.54 -48.31 22.16
C LYS A 20 -6.86 -47.52 20.89
N LEU A 21 -5.88 -46.81 20.35
CA LEU A 21 -6.06 -45.91 19.20
C LEU A 21 -5.95 -46.61 17.84
N PHE A 22 -5.46 -47.84 17.76
CA PHE A 22 -5.48 -48.61 16.52
C PHE A 22 -6.88 -49.15 16.20
N GLU A 23 -7.25 -49.18 14.92
CA GLU A 23 -8.57 -49.68 14.48
C GLU A 23 -8.80 -51.14 14.87
N SER A 24 -7.74 -51.95 14.88
CA SER A 24 -7.73 -53.32 15.42
C SER A 24 -8.16 -53.42 16.90
N GLN A 25 -8.14 -52.30 17.63
CA GLN A 25 -8.58 -52.15 19.02
C GLN A 25 -9.86 -51.30 19.16
N GLY A 26 -10.49 -50.89 18.05
CA GLY A 26 -11.65 -50.01 17.99
C GLY A 26 -11.34 -48.51 17.89
N GLY A 27 -10.07 -48.14 17.71
CA GLY A 27 -9.61 -46.75 17.60
C GLY A 27 -9.58 -46.20 16.16
N PRO A 28 -9.16 -44.94 15.97
CA PRO A 28 -9.20 -44.27 14.66
C PRO A 28 -7.99 -44.52 13.74
N ILE A 29 -6.89 -45.10 14.21
CA ILE A 29 -5.66 -45.28 13.42
C ILE A 29 -5.80 -46.51 12.51
N ILE A 30 -5.95 -46.29 11.20
CA ILE A 30 -6.12 -47.34 10.17
C ILE A 30 -4.83 -47.66 9.38
N LEU A 31 -3.79 -46.85 9.54
CA LEU A 31 -2.55 -46.91 8.75
C LEU A 31 -1.40 -46.35 9.58
N SER A 32 -0.20 -46.91 9.41
CA SER A 32 1.03 -46.37 10.01
C SER A 32 2.13 -46.25 8.96
N GLN A 33 2.98 -45.24 9.06
CA GLN A 33 4.15 -45.09 8.19
C GLN A 33 5.43 -45.25 8.99
N ILE A 34 6.38 -46.01 8.45
CA ILE A 34 7.76 -46.04 8.95
C ILE A 34 8.66 -45.37 7.93
N GLU A 35 9.64 -44.58 8.38
CA GLU A 35 10.47 -43.74 7.50
C GLU A 35 9.68 -42.71 6.68
N ASN A 36 10.38 -41.89 5.89
CA ASN A 36 9.75 -40.95 4.97
C ASN A 36 10.63 -40.65 3.74
N GLU A 37 10.13 -40.99 2.55
CA GLU A 37 10.78 -40.76 1.24
C GLU A 37 12.20 -41.35 1.10
N TYR A 38 12.57 -42.34 1.92
CA TYR A 38 13.92 -42.91 2.04
C TYR A 38 14.44 -43.62 0.77
N GLY A 39 13.62 -43.81 -0.27
CA GLY A 39 14.04 -44.52 -1.49
C GLY A 39 15.28 -43.91 -2.14
N ALA A 40 15.34 -42.58 -2.23
CA ALA A 40 16.49 -41.88 -2.83
C ALA A 40 17.77 -42.09 -1.99
N GLU A 41 17.65 -42.04 -0.67
CA GLU A 41 18.74 -42.25 0.29
C GLU A 41 19.21 -43.71 0.28
N SER A 42 18.28 -44.67 0.22
CA SER A 42 18.57 -46.10 0.08
C SER A 42 19.46 -46.34 -1.15
N HIS A 43 19.11 -45.75 -2.29
CA HIS A 43 19.93 -45.81 -3.50
C HIS A 43 21.30 -45.14 -3.33
N ALA A 44 21.34 -43.94 -2.72
CA ALA A 44 22.58 -43.22 -2.48
C ALA A 44 23.55 -43.98 -1.56
N PHE A 45 23.03 -44.72 -0.57
CA PHE A 45 23.83 -45.48 0.39
C PHE A 45 24.04 -46.96 -0.01
N GLY A 46 23.52 -47.38 -1.16
CA GLY A 46 23.70 -48.72 -1.72
C GLY A 46 23.28 -49.84 -0.76
N ALA A 47 24.14 -50.86 -0.59
CA ALA A 47 23.82 -52.04 0.21
C ALA A 47 23.50 -51.71 1.68
N ALA A 48 24.16 -50.72 2.27
CA ALA A 48 23.88 -50.30 3.64
C ALA A 48 22.51 -49.63 3.75
N GLY A 49 22.13 -48.83 2.74
CA GLY A 49 20.81 -48.20 2.64
C GLY A 49 19.69 -49.24 2.57
N HIS A 50 19.83 -50.21 1.68
CA HIS A 50 18.87 -51.30 1.52
C HIS A 50 18.78 -52.22 2.76
N ALA A 51 19.91 -52.50 3.42
CA ALA A 51 19.92 -53.26 4.67
C ALA A 51 19.17 -52.53 5.80
N TYR A 52 19.34 -51.20 5.90
CA TYR A 52 18.59 -50.38 6.84
C TYR A 52 17.10 -50.38 6.54
N LEU A 53 16.71 -50.16 5.28
CA LEU A 53 15.32 -50.21 4.82
C LEU A 53 14.65 -51.52 5.26
N THR A 54 15.29 -52.65 4.97
CA THR A 54 14.79 -53.99 5.29
C THR A 54 14.63 -54.17 6.81
N TRP A 55 15.62 -53.70 7.58
CA TRP A 55 15.55 -53.70 9.04
C TRP A 55 14.39 -52.84 9.57
N ALA A 56 14.20 -51.63 9.06
CA ALA A 56 13.19 -50.68 9.51
C ALA A 56 11.77 -51.24 9.26
N ALA A 57 11.55 -51.82 8.07
CA ALA A 57 10.30 -52.49 7.72
C ALA A 57 10.02 -53.68 8.65
N LYS A 58 11.01 -54.56 8.87
CA LYS A 58 10.87 -55.72 9.77
C LYS A 58 10.58 -55.30 11.22
N MET A 59 11.26 -54.25 11.69
CA MET A 59 11.06 -53.69 13.03
C MET A 59 9.63 -53.17 13.19
N ALA A 60 9.15 -52.36 12.24
CA ALA A 60 7.81 -51.78 12.28
C ALA A 60 6.71 -52.85 12.27
N VAL A 61 6.79 -53.84 11.36
CA VAL A 61 5.83 -54.95 11.28
C VAL A 61 5.83 -55.76 12.58
N GLY A 62 7.01 -56.03 13.15
CA GLY A 62 7.16 -56.75 14.41
C GLY A 62 6.53 -56.07 15.63
N LEU A 63 6.18 -54.78 15.54
CA LEU A 63 5.46 -54.08 16.61
C LEU A 63 3.98 -54.45 16.67
N ASN A 64 3.45 -55.22 15.72
CA ASN A 64 2.10 -55.81 15.74
C ASN A 64 0.99 -54.80 16.05
N THR A 65 0.90 -53.72 15.28
CA THR A 65 -0.14 -52.67 15.42
C THR A 65 -1.54 -53.17 15.06
N GLY A 66 -1.63 -54.27 14.29
CA GLY A 66 -2.89 -54.82 13.80
C GLY A 66 -3.48 -54.04 12.61
N VAL A 67 -2.78 -53.02 12.11
CA VAL A 67 -3.14 -52.25 10.91
C VAL A 67 -1.97 -52.21 9.92
N PRO A 68 -2.20 -51.96 8.62
CA PRO A 68 -1.14 -51.95 7.62
C PRO A 68 -0.08 -50.87 7.85
N TRP A 69 1.14 -51.16 7.41
CA TRP A 69 2.26 -50.23 7.37
C TRP A 69 2.57 -49.78 5.95
N VAL A 70 2.98 -48.53 5.79
CA VAL A 70 3.35 -47.93 4.51
C VAL A 70 4.74 -47.32 4.53
N MET A 71 5.32 -47.16 3.34
CA MET A 71 6.54 -46.38 3.08
C MET A 71 6.35 -45.55 1.79
N CYS A 72 6.46 -44.24 1.90
CA CYS A 72 6.32 -43.34 0.75
C CYS A 72 7.60 -43.25 -0.07
N LYS A 73 7.48 -43.16 -1.41
CA LYS A 73 8.58 -43.18 -2.39
C LYS A 73 9.61 -44.29 -2.14
N GLN A 74 9.13 -45.50 -1.87
CA GLN A 74 9.97 -46.65 -1.59
C GLN A 74 9.61 -47.83 -2.51
N ASP A 75 10.13 -47.84 -3.74
CA ASP A 75 9.72 -48.82 -4.77
C ASP A 75 10.03 -50.28 -4.38
N ASP A 76 11.09 -50.52 -3.61
CA ASP A 76 11.53 -51.83 -3.12
C ASP A 76 11.03 -52.17 -1.70
N ALA A 77 9.94 -51.54 -1.23
CA ALA A 77 9.40 -51.81 0.11
C ALA A 77 9.03 -53.31 0.28
N PRO A 78 9.57 -54.01 1.29
CA PRO A 78 9.36 -55.45 1.47
C PRO A 78 7.96 -55.76 2.00
N ASP A 79 7.42 -56.92 1.62
CA ASP A 79 6.12 -57.37 2.14
C ASP A 79 6.14 -57.52 3.67
N PRO A 80 5.05 -57.18 4.38
CA PRO A 80 3.74 -56.72 3.89
C PRO A 80 3.60 -55.18 3.76
N ILE A 81 4.70 -54.41 3.75
CA ILE A 81 4.65 -52.95 3.65
C ILE A 81 4.07 -52.52 2.30
N ILE A 82 3.17 -51.54 2.30
CA ILE A 82 2.63 -50.93 1.08
C ILE A 82 3.51 -49.74 0.68
N ASN A 83 4.09 -49.76 -0.52
CA ASN A 83 4.76 -48.58 -1.05
C ASN A 83 3.73 -47.57 -1.58
N THR A 84 3.98 -46.29 -1.37
CA THR A 84 3.03 -45.21 -1.72
C THR A 84 3.70 -44.08 -2.50
N CYS A 85 2.88 -43.24 -3.12
CA CYS A 85 3.35 -42.11 -3.92
C CYS A 85 3.14 -40.77 -3.19
N ASN A 86 4.07 -39.83 -3.43
CA ASN A 86 4.00 -38.44 -3.03
C ASN A 86 4.24 -37.55 -4.25
N GLY A 87 3.52 -36.44 -4.37
CA GLY A 87 3.70 -35.54 -5.51
C GLY A 87 2.53 -34.60 -5.77
N PHE A 88 2.64 -33.81 -6.84
CA PHE A 88 1.50 -33.05 -7.38
C PHE A 88 0.50 -33.93 -8.14
N TYR A 89 1.00 -35.01 -8.74
CA TYR A 89 0.23 -36.03 -9.45
C TYR A 89 0.85 -37.40 -9.15
N CYS A 90 0.02 -38.41 -8.94
CA CYS A 90 0.44 -39.80 -8.73
C CYS A 90 -0.34 -40.79 -9.61
N ASP A 91 -0.98 -40.32 -10.68
CA ASP A 91 -1.79 -41.17 -11.57
C ASP A 91 -0.96 -42.13 -12.45
N TYR A 92 0.36 -42.01 -12.42
CA TYR A 92 1.31 -42.92 -13.06
C TYR A 92 1.78 -44.04 -12.12
N PHE A 93 1.56 -43.89 -10.81
CA PHE A 93 2.11 -44.78 -9.81
C PHE A 93 1.36 -46.12 -9.77
N SER A 94 2.11 -47.20 -9.59
CA SER A 94 1.61 -48.53 -9.26
C SER A 94 2.42 -49.08 -8.09
N PRO A 95 1.79 -49.73 -7.10
CA PRO A 95 2.53 -50.41 -6.04
C PRO A 95 3.38 -51.54 -6.62
N ASN A 96 4.41 -51.96 -5.88
CA ASN A 96 5.37 -52.96 -6.33
C ASN A 96 4.78 -54.38 -6.47
N ASN A 97 3.62 -54.63 -5.87
CA ASN A 97 2.77 -55.79 -6.15
C ASN A 97 1.29 -55.37 -6.21
N LYS A 98 0.77 -55.17 -7.43
CA LYS A 98 -0.61 -54.70 -7.64
C LYS A 98 -1.68 -55.75 -7.33
N GLU A 99 -1.33 -57.03 -7.25
CA GLU A 99 -2.28 -58.10 -6.92
C GLU A 99 -2.63 -58.11 -5.43
N THR A 100 -1.71 -57.66 -4.58
CA THR A 100 -1.85 -57.75 -3.11
C THR A 100 -1.82 -56.39 -2.40
N LYS A 101 -1.41 -55.31 -3.08
CA LYS A 101 -1.27 -53.97 -2.48
C LYS A 101 -2.16 -52.94 -3.20
N PRO A 102 -2.85 -52.07 -2.43
CA PRO A 102 -3.62 -50.97 -3.01
C PRO A 102 -2.72 -49.84 -3.51
N THR A 103 -3.17 -49.12 -4.55
CA THR A 103 -2.51 -47.89 -5.00
C THR A 103 -2.89 -46.72 -4.10
N MET A 104 -1.90 -46.19 -3.35
CA MET A 104 -2.11 -45.13 -2.35
C MET A 104 -1.25 -43.89 -2.62
N TRP A 105 -1.84 -42.71 -2.44
CA TRP A 105 -1.20 -41.41 -2.56
C TRP A 105 -1.17 -40.72 -1.18
N THR A 106 -0.02 -40.79 -0.50
CA THR A 106 0.18 -40.32 0.88
C THR A 106 0.37 -38.81 0.97
N GLU A 107 0.86 -38.15 -0.08
CA GLU A 107 0.98 -36.70 -0.13
C GLU A 107 0.54 -36.10 -1.47
N ALA A 108 -0.74 -35.79 -1.58
CA ALA A 108 -1.30 -34.97 -2.64
C ALA A 108 -1.06 -33.49 -2.33
N TRP A 109 0.04 -32.96 -2.85
CA TRP A 109 0.51 -31.62 -2.48
C TRP A 109 -0.51 -30.53 -2.85
N SER A 110 -1.14 -29.91 -1.84
CA SER A 110 -2.23 -28.95 -2.03
C SER A 110 -1.76 -27.56 -2.49
N GLY A 111 -0.45 -27.33 -2.41
CA GLY A 111 0.28 -26.10 -2.69
C GLY A 111 1.77 -26.38 -2.44
N TRP A 112 2.48 -25.45 -1.78
CA TRP A 112 3.87 -25.65 -1.39
C TRP A 112 4.19 -24.79 -0.16
N PHE A 113 5.26 -25.13 0.57
CA PHE A 113 5.76 -24.30 1.65
C PHE A 113 6.37 -22.99 1.12
N SER A 114 6.56 -22.01 2.00
CA SER A 114 7.24 -20.75 1.68
C SER A 114 8.54 -20.61 2.46
N ASP A 115 9.53 -19.99 1.83
CA ASP A 115 10.82 -19.66 2.42
C ASP A 115 10.93 -18.15 2.67
N PHE A 116 11.59 -17.74 3.75
CA PHE A 116 11.96 -16.35 3.95
C PHE A 116 12.79 -15.83 2.77
N GLY A 117 12.28 -14.82 2.07
CA GLY A 117 12.90 -14.24 0.88
C GLY A 117 12.41 -14.86 -0.43
N GLY A 118 11.61 -15.93 -0.38
CA GLY A 118 10.89 -16.50 -1.52
C GLY A 118 9.49 -15.89 -1.71
N PRO A 119 8.83 -16.13 -2.86
CA PRO A 119 7.43 -15.79 -3.07
C PRO A 119 6.51 -16.84 -2.41
N ILE A 120 5.20 -16.59 -2.37
CA ILE A 120 4.21 -17.56 -1.86
C ILE A 120 3.65 -18.39 -3.03
N PRO A 121 3.86 -19.72 -3.06
CA PRO A 121 3.28 -20.59 -4.08
C PRO A 121 1.80 -20.89 -3.80
N HIS A 122 0.98 -20.91 -4.85
CA HIS A 122 -0.43 -21.31 -4.80
C HIS A 122 -0.70 -22.41 -5.82
N ARG A 123 -1.59 -23.35 -5.51
CA ARG A 123 -2.04 -24.37 -6.46
C ARG A 123 -3.54 -24.19 -6.74
N PRO A 124 -3.95 -23.91 -7.98
CA PRO A 124 -5.36 -23.78 -8.33
C PRO A 124 -6.15 -25.04 -7.95
N VAL A 125 -7.32 -24.87 -7.33
CA VAL A 125 -8.11 -26.02 -6.88
C VAL A 125 -8.59 -26.88 -8.04
N GLN A 126 -8.83 -26.31 -9.23
CA GLN A 126 -9.21 -27.07 -10.41
C GLN A 126 -8.15 -28.10 -10.78
N ASP A 127 -6.87 -27.73 -10.68
CA ASP A 127 -5.76 -28.64 -10.94
C ASP A 127 -5.62 -29.70 -9.84
N LEU A 128 -5.73 -29.32 -8.57
CA LEU A 128 -5.70 -30.28 -7.47
C LEU A 128 -6.84 -31.29 -7.57
N ALA A 129 -8.06 -30.83 -7.85
CA ALA A 129 -9.22 -31.67 -8.08
C ALA A 129 -9.05 -32.58 -9.30
N PHE A 130 -8.48 -32.03 -10.39
CA PHE A 130 -8.14 -32.81 -11.58
C PHE A 130 -7.14 -33.92 -11.26
N ALA A 131 -6.07 -33.61 -10.51
CA ALA A 131 -5.05 -34.58 -10.13
C ALA A 131 -5.63 -35.72 -9.29
N VAL A 132 -6.48 -35.40 -8.30
CA VAL A 132 -7.16 -36.42 -7.46
C VAL A 132 -8.14 -37.25 -8.28
N ALA A 133 -9.01 -36.63 -9.09
CA ALA A 133 -9.93 -37.37 -9.96
C ALA A 133 -9.18 -38.26 -10.96
N ARG A 134 -8.04 -37.78 -11.47
CA ARG A 134 -7.17 -38.51 -12.40
C ARG A 134 -6.48 -39.71 -11.75
N PHE A 135 -6.16 -39.63 -10.47
CA PHE A 135 -5.66 -40.75 -9.67
C PHE A 135 -6.75 -41.78 -9.40
N VAL A 136 -7.91 -41.35 -8.91
CA VAL A 136 -9.06 -42.23 -8.58
C VAL A 136 -9.58 -42.96 -9.82
N GLN A 137 -9.71 -42.29 -10.97
CA GLN A 137 -10.23 -42.93 -12.19
C GLN A 137 -9.37 -44.10 -12.68
N LYS A 138 -8.08 -44.17 -12.27
CA LYS A 138 -7.14 -45.23 -12.61
C LYS A 138 -7.02 -46.32 -11.55
N GLY A 139 -7.91 -46.33 -10.55
CA GLY A 139 -7.93 -47.32 -9.47
C GLY A 139 -7.18 -46.88 -8.20
N GLY A 140 -6.81 -45.60 -8.10
CA GLY A 140 -6.29 -45.04 -6.85
C GLY A 140 -7.34 -45.11 -5.73
N SER A 141 -6.97 -45.66 -4.57
CA SER A 141 -7.93 -46.00 -3.50
C SER A 141 -7.70 -45.26 -2.19
N PHE A 142 -6.58 -44.56 -2.04
CA PHE A 142 -6.29 -43.68 -0.90
C PHE A 142 -5.62 -42.40 -1.39
N THR A 143 -6.14 -41.24 -0.98
CA THR A 143 -5.54 -39.92 -1.25
C THR A 143 -5.53 -39.09 0.01
N ASN A 144 -4.36 -38.60 0.42
CA ASN A 144 -4.21 -37.68 1.53
C ASN A 144 -3.70 -36.31 1.04
N TYR A 145 -4.36 -35.22 1.43
CA TYR A 145 -3.91 -33.86 1.08
C TYR A 145 -2.77 -33.43 2.00
N TYR A 146 -1.60 -33.15 1.41
CA TYR A 146 -0.48 -32.56 2.11
C TYR A 146 -0.36 -31.09 1.66
N MET A 147 -0.90 -30.09 2.37
CA MET A 147 -1.61 -30.17 3.65
C MET A 147 -3.11 -29.93 3.49
N TYR A 148 -3.92 -30.58 4.32
CA TYR A 148 -5.33 -30.20 4.47
C TYR A 148 -5.48 -28.94 5.34
N HIS A 149 -4.70 -28.86 6.42
CA HIS A 149 -4.40 -27.67 7.20
C HIS A 149 -2.91 -27.69 7.47
N GLY A 150 -2.18 -26.64 7.07
CA GLY A 150 -0.75 -26.57 7.29
C GLY A 150 -0.37 -25.87 8.61
N GLY A 151 -1.03 -24.76 8.94
CA GLY A 151 -0.86 -24.07 10.23
C GLY A 151 0.39 -23.20 10.31
N THR A 152 1.05 -23.21 11.48
CA THR A 152 2.15 -22.31 11.84
C THR A 152 3.29 -23.10 12.50
N ASN A 153 4.52 -22.84 12.07
CA ASN A 153 5.76 -23.29 12.71
C ASN A 153 6.05 -22.45 13.96
N PHE A 154 5.34 -22.71 15.05
CA PHE A 154 5.54 -22.02 16.33
C PHE A 154 6.91 -22.31 16.95
N GLY A 155 7.38 -21.40 17.81
CA GLY A 155 8.68 -21.55 18.44
C GLY A 155 9.85 -21.42 17.45
N ARG A 156 11.00 -21.96 17.87
CA ARG A 156 12.23 -21.96 17.06
C ARG A 156 12.64 -23.35 16.58
N THR A 157 12.06 -24.42 17.13
CA THR A 157 12.40 -25.81 16.79
C THR A 157 11.46 -26.40 15.73
N ALA A 158 10.62 -25.57 15.10
CA ALA A 158 9.77 -25.94 13.96
C ALA A 158 10.21 -25.16 12.72
N GLY A 159 10.06 -25.77 11.55
CA GLY A 159 10.48 -25.22 10.26
C GLY A 159 12.01 -25.16 10.10
N GLY A 160 12.49 -25.39 8.88
CA GLY A 160 13.90 -25.17 8.55
C GLY A 160 14.37 -25.93 7.31
N PRO A 161 15.50 -25.51 6.72
CA PRO A 161 16.11 -24.19 6.92
C PRO A 161 15.34 -23.14 6.11
N PHE A 162 15.33 -21.88 6.55
CA PHE A 162 14.67 -20.75 5.89
C PHE A 162 13.15 -20.82 5.69
N ILE A 163 12.49 -21.95 6.01
CA ILE A 163 11.03 -22.07 5.99
C ILE A 163 10.41 -20.97 6.85
N THR A 164 9.38 -20.29 6.32
CA THR A 164 8.66 -19.25 7.04
C THR A 164 7.97 -19.79 8.28
N THR A 165 7.64 -18.90 9.21
CA THR A 165 6.81 -19.26 10.38
C THR A 165 5.41 -19.68 9.95
N SER A 166 4.85 -19.08 8.90
CA SER A 166 3.64 -19.61 8.26
C SER A 166 3.95 -20.94 7.56
N TYR A 167 3.09 -21.93 7.78
CA TYR A 167 3.07 -23.18 7.02
C TYR A 167 1.72 -23.34 6.29
N ASP A 168 1.13 -22.22 5.82
CA ASP A 168 -0.19 -22.19 5.17
C ASP A 168 -0.36 -23.21 4.03
N TYR A 169 0.69 -23.43 3.24
CA TYR A 169 0.75 -24.41 2.15
C TYR A 169 -0.32 -24.24 1.04
N ASP A 170 -0.99 -23.07 1.00
CA ASP A 170 -2.22 -22.86 0.22
C ASP A 170 -3.28 -23.93 0.50
N ALA A 171 -3.32 -24.44 1.74
CA ALA A 171 -4.16 -25.56 2.14
C ALA A 171 -5.67 -25.21 2.08
N PRO A 172 -6.56 -26.21 1.94
CA PRO A 172 -8.02 -26.03 2.02
C PRO A 172 -8.50 -25.30 3.29
N ILE A 173 -7.81 -25.51 4.41
CA ILE A 173 -7.95 -24.72 5.63
C ILE A 173 -6.66 -23.92 5.78
N ASP A 174 -6.78 -22.58 5.81
CA ASP A 174 -5.63 -21.69 5.87
C ASP A 174 -4.85 -21.79 7.20
N GLU A 175 -3.72 -21.08 7.30
CA GLU A 175 -2.91 -20.98 8.52
C GLU A 175 -3.72 -20.69 9.79
N TYR A 176 -4.78 -19.89 9.67
CA TYR A 176 -5.58 -19.38 10.79
C TYR A 176 -6.79 -20.26 11.12
N GLY A 177 -6.98 -21.37 10.40
CA GLY A 177 -8.14 -22.26 10.58
C GLY A 177 -9.39 -21.83 9.80
N LEU A 178 -9.29 -20.84 8.91
CA LEU A 178 -10.38 -20.39 8.05
C LEU A 178 -10.49 -21.25 6.79
N LEU A 179 -11.72 -21.47 6.32
CA LEU A 179 -11.96 -22.21 5.09
C LEU A 179 -11.52 -21.38 3.88
N ARG A 180 -10.55 -21.90 3.11
CA ARG A 180 -10.04 -21.25 1.90
C ARG A 180 -10.98 -21.51 0.73
N GLN A 181 -11.84 -20.54 0.42
CA GLN A 181 -12.77 -20.66 -0.71
C GLN A 181 -12.18 -20.11 -2.01
N PRO A 182 -12.32 -20.81 -3.15
CA PRO A 182 -13.22 -21.95 -3.34
C PRO A 182 -12.57 -23.32 -3.10
N LYS A 183 -11.32 -23.38 -2.65
CA LYS A 183 -10.55 -24.63 -2.55
C LYS A 183 -11.24 -25.68 -1.68
N TYR A 184 -11.67 -25.29 -0.49
CA TYR A 184 -12.34 -26.18 0.46
C TYR A 184 -13.62 -26.79 -0.12
N ASP A 185 -14.58 -25.98 -0.55
CA ASP A 185 -15.87 -26.52 -1.02
C ASP A 185 -15.75 -27.25 -2.35
N HIS A 186 -14.85 -26.84 -3.25
CA HIS A 186 -14.67 -27.54 -4.53
C HIS A 186 -14.13 -28.97 -4.29
N LEU A 187 -13.18 -29.15 -3.36
CA LEU A 187 -12.72 -30.49 -2.96
C LEU A 187 -13.80 -31.27 -2.21
N LYS A 188 -14.60 -30.61 -1.37
CA LYS A 188 -15.75 -31.25 -0.69
C LYS A 188 -16.77 -31.80 -1.69
N GLU A 189 -17.10 -31.06 -2.75
CA GLU A 189 -18.01 -31.55 -3.80
C GLU A 189 -17.38 -32.66 -4.64
N LEU A 190 -16.06 -32.62 -4.89
CA LEU A 190 -15.32 -33.75 -5.46
C LEU A 190 -15.47 -35.00 -4.59
N HIS A 191 -15.28 -34.89 -3.27
CA HIS A 191 -15.40 -36.02 -2.34
C HIS A 191 -16.81 -36.60 -2.33
N LYS A 192 -17.85 -35.77 -2.38
CA LYS A 192 -19.24 -36.23 -2.52
C LYS A 192 -19.47 -36.99 -3.83
N ALA A 193 -18.89 -36.53 -4.93
CA ALA A 193 -19.00 -37.20 -6.23
C ALA A 193 -18.28 -38.58 -6.22
N ILE A 194 -17.10 -38.65 -5.59
CA ILE A 194 -16.38 -39.92 -5.38
C ILE A 194 -17.18 -40.85 -4.47
N LYS A 195 -17.72 -40.36 -3.35
CA LYS A 195 -18.56 -41.15 -2.44
C LYS A 195 -19.83 -41.67 -3.09
N SER A 196 -20.45 -40.87 -3.95
CA SER A 196 -21.60 -41.34 -4.75
C SER A 196 -21.22 -42.46 -5.73
N SER A 197 -19.94 -42.54 -6.10
CA SER A 197 -19.37 -43.55 -7.01
C SER A 197 -18.74 -44.75 -6.29
N GLU A 198 -18.68 -44.72 -4.95
CA GLU A 198 -17.89 -45.64 -4.11
C GLU A 198 -18.24 -47.11 -4.35
N ARG A 199 -19.52 -47.45 -4.40
CA ARG A 199 -19.97 -48.83 -4.61
C ARG A 199 -19.43 -49.41 -5.93
N ALA A 200 -19.41 -48.63 -7.00
CA ALA A 200 -18.89 -49.08 -8.30
C ALA A 200 -17.35 -49.17 -8.27
N ILE A 201 -16.68 -48.17 -7.68
CA ILE A 201 -15.21 -48.12 -7.56
C ILE A 201 -14.67 -49.31 -6.76
N LEU A 202 -15.35 -49.69 -5.66
CA LEU A 202 -14.93 -50.79 -4.80
C LEU A 202 -15.27 -52.18 -5.36
N SER A 203 -16.06 -52.27 -6.43
CA SER A 203 -16.59 -53.54 -6.95
C SER A 203 -16.07 -53.91 -8.35
N ALA A 204 -15.17 -53.12 -8.93
CA ALA A 204 -14.62 -53.34 -10.28
C ALA A 204 -13.31 -52.57 -10.48
N ASP A 205 -12.46 -53.07 -11.37
CA ASP A 205 -11.36 -52.30 -11.94
C ASP A 205 -11.85 -51.33 -13.04
N PRO A 206 -11.15 -50.21 -13.27
CA PRO A 206 -11.54 -49.26 -14.30
C PRO A 206 -11.28 -49.79 -15.71
N ALA A 207 -12.30 -49.81 -16.55
CA ALA A 207 -12.18 -50.08 -17.98
C ALA A 207 -11.93 -48.78 -18.77
N PHE A 208 -10.87 -48.76 -19.58
CA PHE A 208 -10.52 -47.63 -20.44
C PHE A 208 -11.41 -47.56 -21.70
N VAL A 209 -11.82 -46.36 -22.07
CA VAL A 209 -12.59 -46.06 -23.29
C VAL A 209 -12.02 -44.79 -23.94
N SER A 210 -11.55 -44.89 -25.18
CA SER A 210 -11.15 -43.71 -25.96
C SER A 210 -12.40 -42.95 -26.46
N LEU A 211 -12.42 -41.63 -26.30
CA LEU A 211 -13.50 -40.75 -26.76
C LEU A 211 -13.03 -39.72 -27.79
N GLY A 212 -11.72 -39.60 -28.00
CA GLY A 212 -11.07 -38.65 -28.88
C GLY A 212 -9.56 -38.71 -28.75
N THR A 213 -8.86 -37.73 -29.31
CA THR A 213 -7.39 -37.65 -29.25
C THR A 213 -6.90 -37.30 -27.84
N TYR A 214 -7.61 -36.41 -27.15
CA TYR A 214 -7.28 -35.95 -25.80
C TYR A 214 -8.35 -36.30 -24.78
N GLU A 215 -9.39 -37.01 -25.19
CA GLU A 215 -10.56 -37.31 -24.39
C GLU A 215 -10.69 -38.81 -24.15
N GLN A 216 -10.88 -39.19 -22.89
CA GLN A 216 -11.03 -40.59 -22.52
C GLN A 216 -12.04 -40.75 -21.39
N ALA A 217 -12.62 -41.94 -21.27
CA ALA A 217 -13.42 -42.34 -20.13
C ALA A 217 -12.80 -43.55 -19.41
N HIS A 218 -12.90 -43.55 -18.09
CA HIS A 218 -12.65 -44.73 -17.25
C HIS A 218 -13.96 -45.15 -16.60
N VAL A 219 -14.35 -46.40 -16.78
CA VAL A 219 -15.66 -46.92 -16.37
C VAL A 219 -15.48 -48.05 -15.38
N PHE A 220 -16.03 -47.87 -14.18
CA PHE A 220 -16.16 -48.89 -13.16
C PHE A 220 -17.55 -49.51 -13.29
N SER A 221 -17.65 -50.80 -13.59
CA SER A 221 -18.94 -51.44 -13.78
C SER A 221 -18.92 -52.91 -13.39
N SER A 222 -19.82 -53.31 -12.49
CA SER A 222 -20.06 -54.72 -12.18
C SER A 222 -21.54 -54.96 -11.85
N LYS A 223 -21.99 -56.21 -11.99
CA LYS A 223 -23.40 -56.58 -11.71
C LYS A 223 -23.82 -56.24 -10.28
N ALA A 224 -22.91 -56.39 -9.32
CA ALA A 224 -23.15 -56.11 -7.90
C ALA A 224 -22.88 -54.64 -7.50
N GLY A 225 -22.02 -53.94 -8.24
CA GLY A 225 -21.50 -52.61 -7.89
C GLY A 225 -22.20 -51.42 -8.56
N GLY A 226 -23.00 -51.65 -9.60
CA GLY A 226 -23.55 -50.57 -10.43
C GLY A 226 -22.54 -50.08 -11.46
N CYS A 227 -22.60 -48.81 -11.84
CA CYS A 227 -21.72 -48.22 -12.86
C CYS A 227 -21.36 -46.78 -12.49
N ALA A 228 -20.06 -46.46 -12.45
CA ALA A 228 -19.57 -45.08 -12.38
C ALA A 228 -18.57 -44.81 -13.52
N ALA A 229 -18.55 -43.58 -14.05
CA ALA A 229 -17.64 -43.18 -15.11
C ALA A 229 -16.96 -41.85 -14.83
N PHE A 230 -15.68 -41.75 -15.20
CA PHE A 230 -14.87 -40.54 -15.17
C PHE A 230 -14.54 -40.17 -16.61
N ILE A 231 -14.98 -39.01 -17.07
CA ILE A 231 -14.79 -38.55 -18.46
C ILE A 231 -13.84 -37.36 -18.46
N ALA A 232 -12.66 -37.53 -19.05
CA ALA A 232 -11.55 -36.59 -18.99
C ALA A 232 -11.30 -35.90 -20.32
N ASN A 233 -10.86 -34.64 -20.26
CA ASN A 233 -10.26 -33.88 -21.36
C ASN A 233 -8.85 -33.41 -20.92
N TYR A 234 -7.80 -33.94 -21.57
CA TYR A 234 -6.41 -33.56 -21.31
C TYR A 234 -5.93 -32.38 -22.17
N HIS A 235 -6.75 -31.88 -23.09
CA HIS A 235 -6.40 -30.72 -23.88
C HIS A 235 -6.26 -29.50 -22.96
N LEU A 236 -5.16 -28.74 -23.13
CA LEU A 236 -4.81 -27.66 -22.21
C LEU A 236 -5.66 -26.40 -22.40
N ASN A 237 -6.09 -26.16 -23.64
CA ASN A 237 -6.63 -24.84 -24.04
C ASN A 237 -8.01 -24.90 -24.69
N SER A 238 -8.61 -26.08 -24.87
CA SER A 238 -9.82 -26.26 -25.68
C SER A 238 -10.87 -27.07 -24.94
N SER A 239 -12.08 -26.52 -24.89
CA SER A 239 -13.26 -27.26 -24.48
C SER A 239 -13.71 -28.15 -25.63
N THR A 240 -14.24 -29.33 -25.31
CA THR A 240 -14.67 -30.32 -26.29
C THR A 240 -15.99 -30.96 -25.87
N THR A 241 -16.80 -31.40 -26.83
CA THR A 241 -18.02 -32.14 -26.54
C THR A 241 -17.85 -33.58 -27.02
N VAL A 242 -17.94 -34.52 -26.09
CA VAL A 242 -17.81 -35.96 -26.39
C VAL A 242 -19.15 -36.67 -26.29
N THR A 243 -19.29 -37.77 -27.02
CA THR A 243 -20.45 -38.67 -26.92
C THR A 243 -20.08 -39.88 -26.09
N PHE A 244 -20.72 -40.06 -24.93
CA PHE A 244 -20.55 -41.23 -24.08
C PHE A 244 -21.92 -41.84 -23.76
N ARG A 245 -22.10 -43.13 -24.08
CA ARG A 245 -23.36 -43.87 -23.91
C ARG A 245 -24.59 -43.13 -24.46
N LYS A 246 -24.48 -42.62 -25.69
CA LYS A 246 -25.53 -41.88 -26.43
C LYS A 246 -25.94 -40.53 -25.80
N LYS A 247 -25.17 -40.02 -24.82
CA LYS A 247 -25.33 -38.67 -24.28
C LYS A 247 -24.10 -37.81 -24.60
N HIS A 248 -24.31 -36.50 -24.75
CA HIS A 248 -23.25 -35.53 -24.99
C HIS A 248 -22.79 -34.89 -23.67
N TYR A 249 -21.48 -34.74 -23.51
CA TYR A 249 -20.86 -34.08 -22.36
C TYR A 249 -19.84 -33.05 -22.85
N THR A 250 -20.01 -31.80 -22.43
CA THR A 250 -19.04 -30.73 -22.68
C THR A 250 -18.01 -30.70 -21.56
N LEU A 251 -16.74 -30.87 -21.92
CA LEU A 251 -15.61 -30.94 -21.01
C LEU A 251 -14.73 -29.69 -21.20
N PRO A 252 -14.58 -28.84 -20.16
CA PRO A 252 -13.57 -27.79 -20.17
C PRO A 252 -12.15 -28.35 -20.39
N PRO A 253 -11.17 -27.50 -20.74
CA PRO A 253 -9.77 -27.90 -20.82
C PRO A 253 -9.28 -28.44 -19.48
N TRP A 254 -8.37 -29.41 -19.50
CA TRP A 254 -7.73 -29.98 -18.30
C TRP A 254 -8.72 -30.33 -17.19
N SER A 255 -9.77 -31.09 -17.54
CA SER A 255 -10.88 -31.36 -16.61
C SER A 255 -11.38 -32.81 -16.67
N ILE A 256 -12.01 -33.25 -15.58
CA ILE A 256 -12.67 -34.56 -15.47
C ILE A 256 -14.09 -34.34 -14.95
N SER A 257 -15.08 -34.90 -15.65
CA SER A 257 -16.46 -35.02 -15.19
C SER A 257 -16.70 -36.38 -14.54
N ILE A 258 -17.39 -36.41 -13.39
CA ILE A 258 -17.70 -37.63 -12.64
C ILE A 258 -19.19 -37.95 -12.77
N LEU A 259 -19.49 -39.18 -13.19
CA LEU A 259 -20.82 -39.71 -13.43
C LEU A 259 -21.05 -40.94 -12.54
N PRO A 260 -21.63 -40.80 -11.33
CA PRO A 260 -21.81 -41.91 -10.38
C PRO A 260 -22.71 -43.05 -10.85
N ASP A 261 -23.52 -42.80 -11.90
CA ASP A 261 -24.45 -43.75 -12.51
C ASP A 261 -24.14 -44.01 -14.02
N CYS A 262 -22.97 -43.55 -14.49
CA CYS A 262 -22.57 -43.54 -15.90
C CYS A 262 -23.50 -42.74 -16.84
N LYS A 263 -24.41 -41.89 -16.32
CA LYS A 263 -25.42 -41.17 -17.10
C LYS A 263 -25.54 -39.68 -16.79
N HIS A 264 -25.26 -39.24 -15.56
CA HIS A 264 -25.44 -37.86 -15.13
C HIS A 264 -24.14 -37.35 -14.50
N ALA A 265 -23.57 -36.30 -15.08
CA ALA A 265 -22.39 -35.65 -14.51
C ALA A 265 -22.82 -34.82 -13.30
N VAL A 266 -22.32 -35.15 -12.11
CA VAL A 266 -22.64 -34.45 -10.86
C VAL A 266 -21.56 -33.45 -10.47
N TYR A 267 -20.38 -33.55 -11.08
CA TYR A 267 -19.22 -32.74 -10.77
C TYR A 267 -18.28 -32.68 -11.99
N ASN A 268 -17.62 -31.53 -12.21
CA ASN A 268 -16.49 -31.39 -13.10
C ASN A 268 -15.36 -30.62 -12.42
N THR A 269 -14.12 -31.09 -12.54
CA THR A 269 -12.97 -30.54 -11.81
C THR A 269 -12.64 -29.09 -12.17
N ALA A 270 -13.03 -28.59 -13.34
CA ALA A 270 -12.80 -27.21 -13.77
C ALA A 270 -14.01 -26.28 -13.58
N GLN A 271 -15.20 -26.81 -13.27
CA GLN A 271 -16.42 -26.03 -13.05
C GLN A 271 -16.60 -25.71 -11.56
N VAL A 272 -16.00 -24.60 -11.13
CA VAL A 272 -16.06 -24.17 -9.72
C VAL A 272 -17.36 -23.43 -9.44
N GLY A 273 -18.27 -24.07 -8.70
CA GLY A 273 -19.57 -23.49 -8.32
C GLY A 273 -19.52 -22.54 -7.11
N THR A 274 -18.47 -22.63 -6.30
CA THR A 274 -18.33 -21.82 -5.07
C THR A 274 -17.67 -20.47 -5.35
N LYS A 275 -18.15 -19.43 -4.68
CA LYS A 275 -17.55 -18.09 -4.76
C LYS A 275 -16.25 -18.04 -3.98
N THR A 276 -15.23 -17.42 -4.56
CA THR A 276 -13.98 -17.10 -3.86
C THR A 276 -14.25 -16.20 -2.65
N SER A 277 -13.68 -16.55 -1.50
CA SER A 277 -13.61 -15.66 -0.34
C SER A 277 -12.19 -15.12 -0.26
N LEU A 278 -12.05 -13.79 -0.23
CA LEU A 278 -10.76 -13.14 -0.03
C LEU A 278 -10.53 -12.97 1.46
N ILE A 279 -9.46 -13.53 2.00
CA ILE A 279 -9.12 -13.36 3.41
C ILE A 279 -8.49 -11.98 3.58
N ASN A 280 -9.06 -11.19 4.48
CA ASN A 280 -8.62 -9.83 4.76
C ASN A 280 -8.03 -9.75 6.16
N MET A 281 -6.88 -9.10 6.29
CA MET A 281 -6.30 -8.71 7.57
C MET A 281 -6.80 -7.32 7.92
N LEU A 282 -7.63 -7.22 8.95
CA LEU A 282 -8.25 -5.98 9.41
C LEU A 282 -7.68 -5.54 10.76
N PRO A 283 -7.43 -4.24 10.97
CA PRO A 283 -6.97 -3.74 12.28
C PRO A 283 -8.01 -4.04 13.36
N THR A 284 -7.55 -4.39 14.56
CA THR A 284 -8.42 -4.60 15.71
C THR A 284 -8.64 -3.29 16.51
N ASN A 285 -9.43 -3.35 17.57
CA ASN A 285 -9.64 -2.25 18.52
C ASN A 285 -8.49 -2.08 19.53
N VAL A 286 -7.40 -2.83 19.40
CA VAL A 286 -6.22 -2.67 20.24
C VAL A 286 -5.53 -1.35 19.90
N ASN A 287 -5.42 -0.48 20.91
CA ASN A 287 -4.70 0.80 20.78
C ASN A 287 -3.22 0.59 20.44
N ARG A 288 -2.54 1.66 20.02
CA ARG A 288 -1.08 1.61 19.83
C ARG A 288 -0.37 1.12 21.08
N LEU A 289 0.56 0.20 20.88
CA LEU A 289 1.32 -0.43 21.95
C LEU A 289 2.36 0.56 22.50
N ALA A 290 2.39 0.69 23.83
CA ALA A 290 3.41 1.46 24.53
C ALA A 290 4.61 0.54 24.77
N TRP A 291 5.67 0.76 23.98
CA TRP A 291 6.85 -0.10 23.99
C TRP A 291 7.89 0.37 25.01
N GLN A 292 8.58 -0.59 25.62
CA GLN A 292 9.81 -0.37 26.37
C GLN A 292 10.92 -1.23 25.75
N THR A 293 12.18 -0.80 25.89
CA THR A 293 13.32 -1.39 25.18
C THR A 293 14.44 -1.80 26.12
N PHE A 294 15.17 -2.85 25.73
CA PHE A 294 16.44 -3.28 26.32
C PHE A 294 17.37 -3.72 25.19
N SER A 295 18.57 -3.15 25.09
CA SER A 295 19.53 -3.50 24.03
C SER A 295 20.59 -4.46 24.55
N GLU A 296 20.93 -5.46 23.72
CA GLU A 296 22.06 -6.36 23.98
C GLU A 296 23.38 -5.59 23.97
N ASP A 297 24.28 -5.92 24.89
CA ASP A 297 25.61 -5.30 25.00
C ASP A 297 26.70 -6.24 24.46
N VAL A 298 27.11 -6.00 23.21
CA VAL A 298 28.15 -6.75 22.51
C VAL A 298 29.50 -6.69 23.25
N SER A 299 29.75 -5.64 24.04
CA SER A 299 31.02 -5.47 24.75
C SER A 299 31.24 -6.54 25.82
N THR A 300 30.16 -7.11 26.35
CA THR A 300 30.18 -8.11 27.45
C THR A 300 30.14 -9.57 26.98
N VAL A 301 30.07 -9.85 25.68
CA VAL A 301 29.88 -11.22 25.14
C VAL A 301 30.99 -12.21 25.52
N ASP A 302 32.20 -11.74 25.87
CA ASP A 302 33.28 -12.62 26.31
C ASP A 302 33.36 -12.78 27.84
N SER A 303 32.69 -11.93 28.62
CA SER A 303 32.82 -11.92 30.09
C SER A 303 32.28 -13.19 30.72
N ASP A 304 31.26 -13.79 30.10
CA ASP A 304 30.62 -15.04 30.55
C ASP A 304 30.99 -16.24 29.67
N SER A 305 32.01 -16.13 28.81
CA SER A 305 32.38 -17.20 27.88
C SER A 305 32.89 -18.44 28.64
N LYS A 306 32.19 -19.56 28.48
CA LYS A 306 32.46 -20.82 29.21
C LYS A 306 33.40 -21.77 28.44
N MET A 307 33.74 -21.43 27.20
CA MET A 307 34.50 -22.31 26.32
C MET A 307 35.43 -21.52 25.41
N THR A 308 36.72 -21.89 25.40
CA THR A 308 37.74 -21.36 24.51
C THR A 308 38.49 -22.51 23.85
N VAL A 309 38.65 -22.49 22.53
CA VAL A 309 39.42 -23.48 21.78
C VAL A 309 40.31 -22.81 20.73
N SER A 310 41.39 -23.49 20.34
CA SER A 310 42.17 -23.10 19.17
C SER A 310 41.44 -23.58 17.91
N GLY A 311 40.97 -22.66 17.09
CA GLY A 311 40.20 -22.94 15.88
C GLY A 311 38.71 -22.63 15.97
N LEU A 312 38.04 -22.82 14.84
CA LEU A 312 36.61 -22.56 14.65
C LEU A 312 35.78 -23.84 14.84
N LEU A 313 34.67 -23.74 15.57
CA LEU A 313 33.75 -24.85 15.84
C LEU A 313 32.43 -24.68 15.09
N ASP A 314 31.86 -25.81 14.70
CA ASP A 314 30.52 -25.90 14.13
C ASP A 314 29.44 -25.44 15.12
N GLN A 315 28.52 -24.61 14.64
CA GLN A 315 27.49 -23.99 15.47
C GLN A 315 26.58 -25.02 16.13
N VAL A 316 26.09 -26.01 15.37
CA VAL A 316 25.16 -27.02 15.90
C VAL A 316 25.83 -27.88 16.98
N SER A 317 27.11 -28.20 16.79
CA SER A 317 27.90 -28.95 17.78
C SER A 317 28.06 -28.19 19.10
N VAL A 318 28.18 -26.87 19.07
CA VAL A 318 28.33 -26.02 20.27
C VAL A 318 26.99 -25.70 20.90
N THR A 319 26.00 -25.24 20.12
CA THR A 319 24.69 -24.82 20.65
C THR A 319 23.80 -25.98 21.01
N ARG A 320 24.00 -27.16 20.39
CA ARG A 320 23.06 -28.30 20.47
C ARG A 320 21.62 -27.88 20.12
N ASP A 321 21.49 -26.91 19.22
CA ASP A 321 20.23 -26.25 18.86
C ASP A 321 19.47 -25.62 20.04
N ALA A 322 20.13 -25.31 21.16
CA ALA A 322 19.50 -24.66 22.30
C ALA A 322 19.14 -23.18 22.01
N SER A 323 19.82 -22.55 21.05
CA SER A 323 19.54 -21.20 20.54
C SER A 323 19.90 -21.11 19.06
N ASP A 324 19.24 -20.17 18.37
CA ASP A 324 19.61 -19.78 17.00
C ASP A 324 20.96 -19.07 16.94
N TYR A 325 21.41 -18.51 18.07
CA TYR A 325 22.52 -17.57 18.15
C TYR A 325 23.77 -18.23 18.75
N LEU A 326 24.91 -18.04 18.09
CA LEU A 326 26.22 -18.40 18.63
C LEU A 326 27.21 -17.27 18.39
N TRP A 327 27.82 -16.79 19.47
CA TRP A 327 28.91 -15.84 19.41
C TRP A 327 30.26 -16.56 19.27
N TYR A 328 31.10 -16.07 18.37
CA TYR A 328 32.50 -16.40 18.22
C TYR A 328 33.31 -15.14 18.50
N THR A 329 34.17 -15.15 19.52
CA THR A 329 34.96 -13.97 19.88
C THR A 329 36.45 -14.29 19.89
N THR A 330 37.25 -13.39 19.33
CA THR A 330 38.72 -13.44 19.43
C THR A 330 39.29 -12.03 19.62
N SER A 331 40.56 -11.95 19.98
CA SER A 331 41.27 -10.69 20.14
C SER A 331 42.56 -10.68 19.34
N VAL A 332 42.83 -9.57 18.65
CA VAL A 332 44.06 -9.35 17.89
C VAL A 332 44.80 -8.14 18.45
N VAL A 333 46.12 -8.27 18.64
CA VAL A 333 46.98 -7.17 19.09
C VAL A 333 47.63 -6.55 17.84
N ILE A 334 47.44 -5.25 17.65
CA ILE A 334 47.96 -4.50 16.50
C ILE A 334 49.07 -3.57 16.97
N ASN A 335 50.27 -3.73 16.41
CA ASN A 335 51.37 -2.83 16.68
C ASN A 335 51.16 -1.50 15.97
N PRO A 336 51.57 -0.34 16.55
CA PRO A 336 51.45 0.95 15.89
C PRO A 336 52.08 1.01 14.49
N SER A 337 53.18 0.27 14.27
CA SER A 337 53.88 0.18 12.99
C SER A 337 53.11 -0.58 11.90
N GLU A 338 52.10 -1.36 12.27
CA GLU A 338 51.28 -2.16 11.36
C GLU A 338 50.08 -1.38 10.80
N LEU A 339 49.77 -0.22 11.39
CA LEU A 339 48.76 0.72 10.91
C LEU A 339 49.43 1.77 10.01
N HIS A 340 49.50 1.51 8.70
CA HIS A 340 50.10 2.45 7.76
C HIS A 340 49.16 3.65 7.49
N ARG A 341 49.74 4.86 7.33
CA ARG A 341 48.96 6.03 6.90
C ARG A 341 48.40 5.78 5.50
N GLY A 342 47.08 5.66 5.39
CA GLY A 342 46.36 5.51 4.12
C GLY A 342 45.88 4.09 3.79
N SER A 343 46.27 3.06 4.56
CA SER A 343 45.67 1.73 4.45
C SER A 343 44.48 1.60 5.41
N SER A 344 43.31 1.23 4.91
CA SER A 344 42.15 0.89 5.74
C SER A 344 42.07 -0.64 5.88
N PRO A 345 42.41 -1.20 7.06
CA PRO A 345 42.28 -2.64 7.28
C PRO A 345 40.84 -3.08 7.05
N SER A 346 40.67 -4.29 6.52
CA SER A 346 39.35 -4.89 6.33
C SER A 346 39.32 -6.31 6.85
N LEU A 347 38.16 -6.72 7.37
CA LEU A 347 37.95 -8.08 7.87
C LEU A 347 37.00 -8.80 6.93
N SER A 348 37.41 -9.97 6.45
CA SER A 348 36.58 -10.88 5.66
C SER A 348 36.28 -12.14 6.47
N VAL A 349 35.01 -12.52 6.55
CA VAL A 349 34.53 -13.66 7.35
C VAL A 349 33.59 -14.50 6.51
N GLU A 350 33.90 -15.79 6.38
CA GLU A 350 33.05 -16.77 5.71
C GLU A 350 32.37 -17.70 6.73
N SER A 351 31.11 -18.01 6.47
CA SER A 351 30.26 -18.88 7.29
C SER A 351 29.47 -19.85 6.42
N GLU A 352 29.28 -21.07 6.90
CA GLU A 352 28.42 -22.10 6.29
C GLU A 352 26.92 -21.81 6.51
N GLY A 353 26.59 -20.66 7.12
CA GLY A 353 25.24 -20.11 7.21
C GLY A 353 24.73 -19.98 8.65
N HIS A 354 23.50 -19.53 8.86
CA HIS A 354 22.52 -19.04 7.87
C HIS A 354 22.52 -17.51 7.78
N ALA A 355 22.95 -16.81 8.82
CA ALA A 355 23.27 -15.40 8.79
C ALA A 355 24.49 -15.10 9.68
N LEU A 356 25.11 -13.96 9.44
CA LEU A 356 26.33 -13.54 10.13
C LEU A 356 26.32 -12.02 10.35
N HIS A 357 26.57 -11.60 11.58
CA HIS A 357 26.87 -10.21 11.94
C HIS A 357 28.30 -10.12 12.46
N VAL A 358 29.07 -9.16 11.94
CA VAL A 358 30.49 -9.01 12.27
C VAL A 358 30.72 -7.69 13.00
N TYR A 359 31.29 -7.78 14.20
CA TYR A 359 31.61 -6.64 15.05
C TYR A 359 33.12 -6.54 15.28
N VAL A 360 33.65 -5.32 15.20
CA VAL A 360 35.03 -5.00 15.57
C VAL A 360 34.97 -3.89 16.60
N ASN A 361 35.58 -4.11 17.77
CA ASN A 361 35.55 -3.18 18.90
C ASN A 361 34.11 -2.72 19.25
N ASN A 362 33.18 -3.68 19.26
CA ASN A 362 31.75 -3.50 19.56
C ASN A 362 30.96 -2.70 18.50
N GLN A 363 31.61 -2.30 17.39
CA GLN A 363 30.95 -1.64 16.27
C GLN A 363 30.63 -2.66 15.18
N LEU A 364 29.37 -2.68 14.72
CA LEU A 364 28.96 -3.51 13.58
C LEU A 364 29.66 -3.01 12.30
N ILE A 365 30.39 -3.89 11.62
CA ILE A 365 31.06 -3.57 10.34
C ILE A 365 30.34 -4.15 9.13
N GLY A 366 29.44 -5.11 9.32
CA GLY A 366 28.67 -5.72 8.25
C GLY A 366 27.78 -6.87 8.70
N SER A 367 26.79 -7.21 7.87
CA SER A 367 25.90 -8.35 8.05
C SER A 367 25.61 -9.02 6.71
N ALA A 368 25.44 -10.33 6.70
CA ALA A 368 25.03 -11.08 5.51
C ALA A 368 24.06 -12.20 5.90
N PHE A 369 23.16 -12.51 4.98
CA PHE A 369 22.11 -13.51 5.14
C PHE A 369 22.11 -14.45 3.93
N GLY A 370 22.01 -15.74 4.19
CA GLY A 370 21.78 -16.74 3.15
C GLY A 370 20.32 -16.72 2.71
N GLY A 371 19.98 -17.63 1.81
CA GLY A 371 18.61 -17.87 1.38
C GLY A 371 18.44 -19.29 0.82
N PRO A 372 17.29 -19.58 0.20
CA PRO A 372 16.95 -20.92 -0.28
C PRO A 372 17.94 -21.47 -1.33
N GLU A 373 18.55 -20.60 -2.14
CA GLU A 373 19.51 -21.00 -3.17
C GLU A 373 20.91 -21.29 -2.60
N SER A 374 21.32 -20.54 -1.57
CA SER A 374 22.61 -20.71 -0.93
C SER A 374 22.55 -20.23 0.52
N ARG A 375 22.88 -21.15 1.43
CA ARG A 375 22.93 -20.89 2.87
C ARG A 375 24.21 -20.18 3.32
N LYS A 376 25.29 -20.30 2.55
CA LYS A 376 26.62 -19.76 2.91
C LYS A 376 26.62 -18.24 2.82
N VAL A 377 27.36 -17.60 3.71
CA VAL A 377 27.46 -16.14 3.76
C VAL A 377 28.91 -15.69 3.90
N LYS A 378 29.21 -14.54 3.30
CA LYS A 378 30.49 -13.85 3.42
C LYS A 378 30.26 -12.39 3.76
N VAL A 379 30.95 -11.90 4.77
CA VAL A 379 30.95 -10.48 5.16
C VAL A 379 32.36 -9.94 4.98
N THR A 380 32.49 -8.85 4.24
CA THR A 380 33.74 -8.09 4.16
C THR A 380 33.43 -6.63 4.49
N GLY A 381 34.12 -6.07 5.49
CA GLY A 381 33.92 -4.70 5.92
C GLY A 381 35.20 -4.05 6.44
N ASN A 382 35.22 -2.72 6.46
CA ASN A 382 36.34 -1.96 7.04
C ASN A 382 36.42 -2.23 8.55
N ALA A 383 37.60 -2.61 9.01
CA ALA A 383 37.86 -2.87 10.41
C ALA A 383 38.51 -1.62 11.02
N ASN A 384 37.76 -0.90 11.86
CA ASN A 384 38.28 0.24 12.63
C ASN A 384 39.18 -0.25 13.77
N LEU A 385 40.38 -0.69 13.39
CA LEU A 385 41.41 -1.16 14.31
C LEU A 385 42.12 0.02 14.97
N ARG A 386 42.50 -0.16 16.24
CA ARG A 386 43.36 0.74 17.02
C ARG A 386 44.65 0.03 17.39
N ALA A 387 45.70 0.79 17.68
CA ALA A 387 46.91 0.21 18.27
C ALA A 387 46.58 -0.48 19.61
N GLY A 388 47.21 -1.62 19.87
CA GLY A 388 46.92 -2.48 21.01
C GLY A 388 45.83 -3.53 20.73
N THR A 389 45.09 -3.93 21.76
CA THR A 389 44.10 -5.02 21.66
C THR A 389 42.81 -4.57 20.97
N ASN A 390 42.41 -5.35 19.97
CA ASN A 390 41.15 -5.21 19.26
C ASN A 390 40.32 -6.46 19.42
N LYS A 391 39.04 -6.29 19.73
CA LYS A 391 38.10 -7.40 19.90
C LYS A 391 37.30 -7.61 18.63
N ILE A 392 37.22 -8.86 18.17
CA ILE A 392 36.39 -9.29 17.04
C ILE A 392 35.30 -10.20 17.60
N SER A 393 34.04 -9.84 17.39
CA SER A 393 32.88 -10.63 17.80
C SER A 393 32.02 -10.95 16.58
N LEU A 394 31.76 -12.23 16.34
CA LEU A 394 30.95 -12.71 15.23
C LEU A 394 29.69 -13.35 15.80
N LEU A 395 28.51 -12.85 15.41
CA LEU A 395 27.24 -13.47 15.74
C LEU A 395 26.77 -14.31 14.57
N SER A 396 26.84 -15.62 14.72
CA SER A 396 26.30 -16.58 13.76
C SER A 396 24.86 -16.94 14.11
N VAL A 397 23.99 -17.03 13.10
CA VAL A 397 22.56 -17.27 13.30
C VAL A 397 22.08 -18.44 12.44
N ALA A 398 21.42 -19.42 13.07
CA ALA A 398 20.77 -20.54 12.39
C ALA A 398 19.27 -20.25 12.24
N VAL A 399 18.77 -20.23 10.99
CA VAL A 399 17.34 -20.04 10.67
C VAL A 399 16.68 -21.40 10.39
N GLY A 400 16.51 -22.21 11.44
CA GLY A 400 16.11 -23.62 11.33
C GLY A 400 17.25 -24.52 10.82
N LEU A 401 17.11 -25.84 10.94
CA LEU A 401 18.12 -26.83 10.53
C LEU A 401 17.73 -27.54 9.23
N GLN A 402 18.72 -28.11 8.55
CA GLN A 402 18.53 -28.91 7.34
C GLN A 402 17.63 -30.13 7.63
N ASN A 403 16.67 -30.41 6.74
CA ASN A 403 15.66 -31.44 6.93
C ASN A 403 15.55 -32.45 5.77
N ASN A 404 16.39 -32.33 4.75
CA ASN A 404 16.41 -33.22 3.58
C ASN A 404 17.81 -33.22 2.93
N GLY A 405 18.15 -34.31 2.23
CA GLY A 405 19.38 -34.51 1.48
C GLY A 405 20.28 -35.62 2.04
N PRO A 406 21.02 -36.36 1.22
CA PRO A 406 21.95 -37.37 1.73
C PRO A 406 22.94 -36.79 2.73
N HIS A 407 23.05 -37.44 3.90
CA HIS A 407 23.90 -37.01 5.00
C HIS A 407 23.68 -35.58 5.48
N PHE A 408 22.45 -35.05 5.40
CA PHE A 408 22.16 -33.70 5.85
C PHE A 408 22.51 -33.46 7.33
N GLU A 409 22.52 -34.51 8.15
CA GLU A 409 22.94 -34.48 9.56
C GLU A 409 24.42 -34.11 9.76
N LEU A 410 25.25 -34.25 8.72
CA LEU A 410 26.66 -33.90 8.74
C LEU A 410 26.94 -32.48 8.24
N TRP A 411 25.93 -31.80 7.68
CA TRP A 411 26.10 -30.47 7.10
C TRP A 411 26.38 -29.46 8.21
N LYS A 412 27.56 -28.83 8.12
CA LYS A 412 28.02 -27.87 9.12
C LYS A 412 27.27 -26.55 9.03
N THR A 413 27.18 -25.82 10.13
CA THR A 413 26.54 -24.50 10.21
C THR A 413 27.44 -23.54 11.00
N GLY A 414 27.40 -22.26 10.66
CA GLY A 414 28.15 -21.21 11.34
C GLY A 414 29.54 -20.94 10.81
N VAL A 415 30.33 -20.18 11.57
CA VAL A 415 31.63 -19.66 11.13
C VAL A 415 32.69 -20.76 11.19
N LEU A 416 33.01 -21.33 10.03
CA LEU A 416 34.11 -22.28 9.85
C LEU A 416 35.30 -21.70 9.07
N GLY A 417 35.21 -20.41 8.71
CA GLY A 417 36.25 -19.66 8.06
C GLY A 417 36.27 -19.83 6.53
N PRO A 418 37.23 -19.17 5.86
CA PRO A 418 38.32 -18.41 6.47
C PRO A 418 37.87 -17.09 7.13
N VAL A 419 38.60 -16.67 8.16
CA VAL A 419 38.47 -15.37 8.85
C VAL A 419 39.75 -14.60 8.63
N VAL A 420 39.75 -13.66 7.68
CA VAL A 420 40.98 -13.01 7.18
C VAL A 420 40.96 -11.51 7.45
N LEU A 421 41.99 -11.03 8.13
CA LEU A 421 42.24 -9.60 8.33
C LEU A 421 43.21 -9.11 7.27
N HIS A 422 42.77 -8.19 6.42
CA HIS A 422 43.55 -7.63 5.32
C HIS A 422 44.09 -6.24 5.67
N GLY A 423 45.23 -5.87 5.07
CA GLY A 423 45.77 -4.52 5.16
C GLY A 423 46.43 -4.18 6.50
N VAL A 424 46.89 -5.20 7.24
CA VAL A 424 47.69 -5.04 8.46
C VAL A 424 49.14 -5.39 8.14
N GLY A 425 50.06 -4.46 8.38
CA GLY A 425 51.46 -4.58 7.95
C GLY A 425 51.58 -4.72 6.42
N LYS A 426 52.37 -5.69 5.94
CA LYS A 426 52.60 -5.94 4.50
C LYS A 426 51.65 -6.96 3.85
N GLY A 427 50.56 -7.40 4.50
CA GLY A 427 49.73 -8.48 3.95
C GLY A 427 48.39 -8.75 4.64
N SER A 428 48.04 -10.04 4.75
CA SER A 428 46.79 -10.52 5.35
C SER A 428 47.07 -11.58 6.42
N TRP A 429 46.31 -11.55 7.51
CA TRP A 429 46.40 -12.51 8.62
C TRP A 429 45.16 -13.40 8.62
N ASP A 430 45.35 -14.72 8.56
CA ASP A 430 44.27 -15.69 8.75
C ASP A 430 44.10 -15.98 10.25
N LEU A 431 42.96 -15.56 10.80
CA LEU A 431 42.60 -15.69 12.21
C LEU A 431 41.91 -17.03 12.52
N SER A 432 41.64 -17.87 11.51
CA SER A 432 40.81 -19.07 11.66
C SER A 432 41.38 -20.10 12.64
N ARG A 433 42.71 -20.14 12.81
CA ARG A 433 43.40 -21.07 13.73
C ARG A 433 43.74 -20.46 15.10
N GLN A 434 43.35 -19.21 15.36
CA GLN A 434 43.60 -18.56 16.64
C GLN A 434 42.71 -19.12 17.76
N LYS A 435 42.92 -18.63 18.99
CA LYS A 435 42.03 -18.93 20.11
C LYS A 435 40.71 -18.17 19.93
N TRP A 436 39.62 -18.92 19.92
CA TRP A 436 38.25 -18.41 19.86
C TRP A 436 37.49 -18.80 21.12
N SER A 437 36.75 -17.84 21.68
CA SER A 437 35.80 -18.05 22.77
C SER A 437 34.37 -18.07 22.24
N TYR A 438 33.49 -18.82 22.92
CA TYR A 438 32.14 -19.11 22.46
C TYR A 438 31.10 -18.78 23.54
N GLN A 439 29.99 -18.17 23.12
CA GLN A 439 28.79 -17.97 23.95
C GLN A 439 27.54 -18.42 23.18
N VAL A 440 26.84 -19.42 23.74
CA VAL A 440 25.56 -19.89 23.20
C VAL A 440 24.45 -18.92 23.62
N GLY A 441 23.68 -18.47 22.64
CA GLY A 441 22.53 -17.61 22.86
C GLY A 441 22.84 -16.15 23.19
N LEU A 442 21.77 -15.41 23.42
CA LEU A 442 21.77 -13.99 23.76
C LEU A 442 21.67 -13.77 25.28
N LYS A 443 22.06 -12.59 25.76
CA LYS A 443 21.93 -12.27 27.19
C LYS A 443 20.46 -12.27 27.61
N GLY A 444 19.58 -11.69 26.79
CA GLY A 444 18.14 -11.72 27.03
C GLY A 444 17.53 -13.13 27.04
N GLU A 445 18.09 -14.08 26.30
CA GLU A 445 17.71 -15.50 26.39
C GLU A 445 18.15 -16.10 27.73
N SER A 446 19.38 -15.84 28.17
CA SER A 446 19.89 -16.32 29.47
C SER A 446 19.12 -15.76 30.67
N MET A 447 18.59 -14.54 30.53
CA MET A 447 17.74 -13.86 31.51
C MET A 447 16.25 -14.24 31.40
N ASN A 448 15.92 -15.08 30.42
CA ASN A 448 14.56 -15.54 30.13
C ASN A 448 13.56 -14.38 29.94
N LEU A 449 13.96 -13.31 29.23
CA LEU A 449 13.13 -12.11 29.01
C LEU A 449 11.82 -12.40 28.27
N ALA A 450 11.75 -13.49 27.52
CA ALA A 450 10.54 -13.96 26.87
C ALA A 450 9.43 -14.36 27.87
N ALA A 451 9.80 -14.81 29.08
CA ALA A 451 8.85 -15.23 30.09
C ALA A 451 8.38 -14.06 30.97
N PRO A 452 7.10 -14.05 31.43
CA PRO A 452 6.60 -13.02 32.34
C PRO A 452 7.41 -12.84 33.63
N THR A 453 8.08 -13.90 34.10
CA THR A 453 8.93 -13.87 35.30
C THR A 453 10.32 -13.29 35.04
N GLY A 454 10.79 -13.27 33.79
CA GLY A 454 12.13 -12.81 33.44
C GLY A 454 12.22 -11.30 33.20
N ILE A 455 11.10 -10.62 32.93
CA ILE A 455 11.10 -9.20 32.54
C ILE A 455 11.65 -8.24 33.61
N SER A 456 11.70 -8.64 34.88
CA SER A 456 12.24 -7.82 35.98
C SER A 456 13.76 -7.95 36.14
N SER A 457 14.42 -8.77 35.32
CA SER A 457 15.87 -8.98 35.38
C SER A 457 16.70 -7.85 34.74
N VAL A 458 16.04 -6.93 34.04
CA VAL A 458 16.69 -5.80 33.35
C VAL A 458 15.89 -4.52 33.55
N ASP A 459 16.60 -3.39 33.50
CA ASP A 459 16.00 -2.07 33.50
C ASP A 459 15.54 -1.71 32.08
N TRP A 460 14.22 -1.61 31.91
CA TRP A 460 13.61 -1.27 30.62
C TRP A 460 13.52 0.24 30.45
N THR A 461 13.87 0.72 29.26
CA THR A 461 13.80 2.14 28.92
C THR A 461 12.54 2.44 28.10
N GLU A 462 11.87 3.56 28.34
CA GLU A 462 10.72 3.99 27.54
C GLU A 462 11.10 4.28 26.08
N SER A 463 10.33 3.74 25.14
CA SER A 463 10.65 3.80 23.70
C SER A 463 10.58 5.19 23.09
N SER A 464 9.88 6.15 23.71
CA SER A 464 9.82 7.55 23.22
C SER A 464 11.19 8.24 23.15
N LEU A 465 12.18 7.74 23.89
CA LEU A 465 13.58 8.19 23.87
C LEU A 465 14.45 7.40 22.87
N VAL A 466 14.00 6.24 22.37
CA VAL A 466 14.85 5.22 21.71
C VAL A 466 14.34 4.80 20.32
N ALA A 467 13.07 5.01 20.00
CA ALA A 467 12.44 4.64 18.71
C ALA A 467 13.10 5.31 17.47
N GLN A 468 13.93 6.34 17.67
CA GLN A 468 14.71 6.97 16.61
C GLN A 468 16.04 6.26 16.29
N MET A 469 16.50 5.30 17.11
CA MET A 469 17.88 4.80 16.99
C MET A 469 18.06 3.53 16.16
N ASN A 470 16.98 2.89 15.68
CA ASN A 470 17.00 1.68 14.83
C ASN A 470 18.16 0.71 15.16
N ARG A 471 18.32 0.35 16.45
CA ARG A 471 19.47 -0.40 16.92
C ARG A 471 19.26 -1.90 16.70
N PRO A 472 20.25 -2.63 16.16
CA PRO A 472 20.21 -4.09 16.10
C PRO A 472 20.29 -4.70 17.51
N LEU A 473 19.94 -5.99 17.62
CA LEU A 473 19.97 -6.76 18.86
C LEU A 473 19.22 -6.08 20.02
N THR A 474 17.95 -5.73 19.80
CA THR A 474 17.11 -5.03 20.78
C THR A 474 15.88 -5.85 21.16
N TRP A 475 15.61 -5.94 22.45
CA TRP A 475 14.39 -6.49 23.01
C TRP A 475 13.35 -5.38 23.21
N TYR A 476 12.11 -5.68 22.84
CA TYR A 476 10.95 -4.83 23.02
C TYR A 476 9.92 -5.55 23.88
N LYS A 477 9.28 -4.81 24.78
CA LYS A 477 8.09 -5.30 25.50
C LYS A 477 6.95 -4.30 25.47
N ALA A 478 5.73 -4.81 25.44
CA ALA A 478 4.51 -4.03 25.62
C ALA A 478 3.39 -4.89 26.22
N TYR A 479 2.29 -4.24 26.59
CA TYR A 479 1.08 -4.90 27.06
C TYR A 479 -0.12 -4.52 26.22
N PHE A 480 -1.05 -5.47 26.03
CA PHE A 480 -2.32 -5.21 25.35
C PHE A 480 -3.47 -6.04 25.91
N ASN A 481 -4.69 -5.55 25.76
CA ASN A 481 -5.90 -6.32 26.06
C ASN A 481 -6.31 -7.13 24.84
N ALA A 482 -6.88 -8.32 25.06
CA ALA A 482 -7.36 -9.12 23.93
C ALA A 482 -8.41 -8.33 23.13
N PRO A 483 -8.32 -8.31 21.79
CA PRO A 483 -9.32 -7.66 20.96
C PRO A 483 -10.70 -8.33 21.14
N GLN A 484 -11.76 -7.56 20.95
CA GLN A 484 -13.12 -8.10 20.99
C GLN A 484 -13.39 -8.96 19.75
N GLY A 485 -14.07 -10.09 19.93
CA GLY A 485 -14.47 -10.98 18.85
C GLY A 485 -13.87 -12.38 18.99
N GLY A 486 -14.18 -13.24 18.02
CA GLY A 486 -13.72 -14.63 17.93
C GLY A 486 -12.90 -14.90 16.67
N GLU A 487 -12.51 -13.85 15.94
CA GLU A 487 -11.78 -13.96 14.69
C GLU A 487 -10.28 -14.22 14.91
N PRO A 488 -9.63 -15.10 14.12
CA PRO A 488 -8.21 -15.40 14.29
C PRO A 488 -7.34 -14.15 14.27
N LEU A 489 -6.24 -14.16 15.01
CA LEU A 489 -5.42 -12.98 15.25
C LEU A 489 -4.01 -13.13 14.68
N ALA A 490 -3.42 -12.01 14.31
CA ALA A 490 -2.01 -11.93 13.93
C ALA A 490 -1.39 -10.61 14.35
N ILE A 491 -0.07 -10.57 14.42
CA ILE A 491 0.69 -9.32 14.55
C ILE A 491 1.21 -8.92 13.18
N ASP A 492 0.91 -7.68 12.78
CA ASP A 492 1.50 -7.05 11.61
C ASP A 492 2.91 -6.55 11.95
N MET A 493 3.93 -7.14 11.33
CA MET A 493 5.34 -6.83 11.58
C MET A 493 5.94 -5.92 10.51
N LYS A 494 5.13 -5.20 9.71
CA LYS A 494 5.59 -4.44 8.52
C LYS A 494 6.81 -3.52 8.70
N GLY A 495 7.02 -2.92 9.88
CA GLY A 495 8.15 -2.03 10.13
C GLY A 495 9.27 -2.67 10.94
N MET A 496 9.16 -3.96 11.24
CA MET A 496 10.19 -4.74 11.92
C MET A 496 11.17 -5.35 10.90
N GLY A 497 12.31 -5.84 11.38
CA GLY A 497 13.34 -6.47 10.55
C GLY A 497 13.33 -8.00 10.62
N LYS A 498 14.02 -8.56 11.61
CA LYS A 498 14.16 -10.01 11.80
C LYS A 498 14.25 -10.32 13.29
N GLY A 499 13.72 -11.45 13.74
CA GLY A 499 13.94 -11.93 15.09
C GLY A 499 12.88 -12.92 15.55
N GLN A 500 12.43 -12.80 16.79
CA GLN A 500 11.47 -13.73 17.42
C GLN A 500 10.43 -12.98 18.24
N VAL A 501 9.22 -13.54 18.35
CA VAL A 501 8.13 -12.95 19.13
C VAL A 501 7.52 -13.96 20.10
N TRP A 502 7.13 -13.47 21.27
CA TRP A 502 6.44 -14.22 22.30
C TRP A 502 5.19 -13.47 22.79
N ILE A 503 4.16 -14.24 23.11
CA ILE A 503 2.93 -13.77 23.75
C ILE A 503 2.74 -14.56 25.04
N ASN A 504 2.74 -13.85 26.18
CA ASN A 504 2.60 -14.46 27.50
C ASN A 504 3.60 -15.61 27.77
N GLY A 505 4.83 -15.50 27.27
CA GLY A 505 5.86 -16.54 27.37
C GLY A 505 5.81 -17.63 26.31
N GLN A 506 4.75 -17.68 25.49
CA GLN A 506 4.63 -18.64 24.39
C GLN A 506 5.22 -18.04 23.10
N SER A 507 6.16 -18.75 22.48
CA SER A 507 6.79 -18.27 21.25
C SER A 507 5.86 -18.45 20.05
N ILE A 508 5.47 -17.35 19.41
CA ILE A 508 4.68 -17.40 18.18
C ILE A 508 5.57 -17.65 16.94
N GLY A 509 6.88 -17.70 17.14
CA GLY A 509 7.87 -18.09 16.13
C GLY A 509 8.81 -16.96 15.71
N ARG A 510 9.65 -17.28 14.72
CA ARG A 510 10.55 -16.31 14.10
C ARG A 510 9.76 -15.29 13.27
N TYR A 511 10.29 -14.10 13.09
CA TYR A 511 9.82 -13.19 12.05
C TYR A 511 10.98 -12.70 11.20
N TRP A 512 10.69 -12.45 9.94
CA TRP A 512 11.61 -11.82 9.02
C TRP A 512 10.84 -11.18 7.87
N THR A 513 10.93 -9.86 7.78
CA THR A 513 10.19 -9.05 6.78
C THR A 513 10.93 -8.93 5.45
N ILE A 514 11.86 -9.84 5.16
CA ILE A 514 12.58 -9.89 3.89
C ILE A 514 11.62 -10.04 2.71
N HIS A 515 11.86 -9.27 1.64
CA HIS A 515 10.99 -9.25 0.48
C HIS A 515 11.17 -10.50 -0.39
N GLY A 516 10.05 -11.06 -0.83
CA GLY A 516 10.03 -12.22 -1.71
C GLY A 516 10.58 -11.91 -3.10
N LYS A 517 11.58 -12.68 -3.54
CA LYS A 517 12.15 -12.65 -4.89
C LYS A 517 11.64 -13.84 -5.69
N GLY A 518 10.98 -13.58 -6.82
CA GLY A 518 10.40 -14.64 -7.66
C GLY A 518 9.66 -14.09 -8.87
N SER A 519 8.87 -14.94 -9.54
CA SER A 519 8.14 -14.57 -10.75
C SER A 519 6.62 -14.70 -10.54
N CYS A 520 5.98 -13.59 -10.21
CA CYS A 520 4.53 -13.54 -9.94
C CYS A 520 3.72 -13.26 -11.21
N ASN A 521 3.72 -14.22 -12.14
CA ASN A 521 2.96 -14.13 -13.39
C ASN A 521 1.48 -14.50 -13.20
N VAL A 522 0.66 -14.20 -14.21
CA VAL A 522 -0.74 -14.64 -14.27
C VAL A 522 -0.79 -16.18 -14.26
N CYS A 523 -1.50 -16.73 -13.27
CA CYS A 523 -1.65 -18.17 -13.08
C CYS A 523 -2.84 -18.71 -13.91
N ASN A 524 -2.64 -19.87 -14.55
CA ASN A 524 -3.70 -20.67 -15.18
C ASN A 524 -3.75 -22.05 -14.53
N TYR A 525 -4.96 -22.58 -14.29
CA TYR A 525 -5.13 -23.92 -13.73
C TYR A 525 -4.70 -25.02 -14.71
N ALA A 526 -4.93 -24.84 -16.00
CA ALA A 526 -4.70 -25.90 -16.98
C ALA A 526 -3.23 -26.25 -17.16
N GLY A 527 -2.94 -27.55 -17.32
CA GLY A 527 -1.60 -28.12 -17.54
C GLY A 527 -0.80 -28.38 -16.26
N THR A 528 0.28 -29.15 -16.39
CA THR A 528 1.10 -29.63 -15.27
C THR A 528 1.51 -28.51 -14.31
N TYR A 529 1.21 -28.68 -13.03
CA TYR A 529 1.56 -27.78 -11.96
C TYR A 529 3.00 -28.00 -11.46
N ARG A 530 3.66 -26.89 -11.11
CA ARG A 530 4.93 -26.81 -10.37
C ARG A 530 4.86 -25.58 -9.45
N PRO A 531 5.57 -25.52 -8.31
CA PRO A 531 5.47 -24.40 -7.36
C PRO A 531 5.69 -23.00 -7.99
N VAL A 532 6.58 -22.92 -8.96
CA VAL A 532 6.89 -21.66 -9.68
C VAL A 532 5.77 -21.19 -10.64
N LYS A 533 4.77 -22.03 -10.95
CA LYS A 533 3.72 -21.73 -11.93
C LYS A 533 2.81 -20.59 -11.46
N CYS A 534 2.53 -20.53 -10.16
CA CYS A 534 1.52 -19.66 -9.58
C CYS A 534 2.05 -19.10 -8.27
N GLN A 535 2.86 -18.05 -8.38
CA GLN A 535 3.48 -17.37 -7.24
C GLN A 535 2.80 -16.02 -6.98
N THR A 536 2.68 -15.63 -5.72
CA THR A 536 2.21 -14.29 -5.31
C THR A 536 3.19 -13.64 -4.33
N ARG A 537 2.93 -12.37 -4.00
CA ARG A 537 3.71 -11.56 -3.05
C ARG A 537 5.19 -11.35 -3.41
N CYS A 538 5.52 -11.26 -4.68
CA CYS A 538 6.83 -10.79 -5.12
C CYS A 538 7.00 -9.29 -4.80
N GLY A 539 8.19 -8.89 -4.33
CA GLY A 539 8.54 -7.49 -4.05
C GLY A 539 8.00 -6.92 -2.74
N VAL A 540 7.30 -7.72 -1.94
CA VAL A 540 6.82 -7.39 -0.59
C VAL A 540 7.31 -8.43 0.42
N PRO A 541 7.23 -8.19 1.74
CA PRO A 541 7.64 -9.18 2.73
C PRO A 541 6.96 -10.53 2.50
N THR A 542 7.75 -11.63 2.45
CA THR A 542 7.19 -12.98 2.26
C THR A 542 6.13 -13.27 3.34
N GLN A 543 6.50 -13.02 4.60
CA GLN A 543 5.59 -13.08 5.73
C GLN A 543 5.57 -11.75 6.48
N ARG A 544 4.39 -11.11 6.48
CA ARG A 544 4.12 -9.86 7.19
C ARG A 544 3.33 -10.07 8.48
N TRP A 545 2.41 -11.03 8.45
CA TRP A 545 1.50 -11.31 9.55
C TRP A 545 1.90 -12.61 10.24
N TYR A 546 1.95 -12.58 11.57
CA TYR A 546 2.40 -13.68 12.41
C TYR A 546 1.28 -14.12 13.33
N HIS A 547 0.83 -15.36 13.18
CA HIS A 547 -0.36 -15.90 13.84
C HIS A 547 -0.23 -15.89 15.37
N VAL A 548 -1.27 -15.39 16.04
CA VAL A 548 -1.42 -15.42 17.49
C VAL A 548 -2.65 -16.28 17.84
N PRO A 549 -2.45 -17.49 18.40
CA PRO A 549 -3.55 -18.30 18.88
C PRO A 549 -4.34 -17.57 19.96
N GLN A 550 -5.66 -17.46 19.79
CA GLN A 550 -6.52 -16.80 20.78
C GLN A 550 -6.45 -17.47 22.16
N SER A 551 -6.26 -18.79 22.19
CA SER A 551 -6.11 -19.55 23.43
C SER A 551 -4.87 -19.18 24.25
N TRP A 552 -3.91 -18.44 23.68
CA TRP A 552 -2.74 -17.93 24.40
C TRP A 552 -2.98 -16.56 25.03
N LEU A 553 -4.15 -15.95 24.78
CA LEU A 553 -4.50 -14.63 25.30
C LEU A 553 -5.34 -14.72 26.57
N LYS A 554 -5.04 -13.81 27.48
CA LYS A 554 -5.88 -13.42 28.62
C LYS A 554 -6.80 -12.27 28.19
N PRO A 555 -7.92 -12.02 28.90
CA PRO A 555 -8.79 -10.89 28.59
C PRO A 555 -8.05 -9.53 28.60
N THR A 556 -7.15 -9.35 29.56
CA THR A 556 -6.38 -8.10 29.73
C THR A 556 -4.91 -8.40 30.04
N GLN A 557 -4.04 -7.40 29.89
CA GLN A 557 -2.63 -7.45 30.29
C GLN A 557 -1.84 -8.61 29.65
N ASN A 558 -2.04 -8.83 28.35
CA ASN A 558 -1.21 -9.74 27.58
C ASN A 558 0.16 -9.13 27.36
N LEU A 559 1.21 -9.84 27.77
CA LEU A 559 2.59 -9.45 27.54
C LEU A 559 2.99 -9.86 26.13
N ILE A 560 3.50 -8.91 25.34
CA ILE A 560 4.20 -9.17 24.09
C ILE A 560 5.69 -8.85 24.28
N ILE A 561 6.55 -9.80 23.93
CA ILE A 561 8.01 -9.63 23.87
C ILE A 561 8.45 -9.85 22.44
N MET A 562 9.31 -8.99 21.92
CA MET A 562 9.94 -9.15 20.61
C MET A 562 11.44 -8.98 20.76
N PHE A 563 12.21 -9.92 20.22
CA PHE A 563 13.63 -9.70 19.98
C PHE A 563 13.82 -9.28 18.53
N GLU A 564 14.46 -8.13 18.29
CA GLU A 564 14.77 -7.56 16.98
C GLU A 564 16.28 -7.61 16.72
N GLU A 565 16.65 -8.44 15.75
CA GLU A 565 18.03 -8.79 15.41
C GLU A 565 18.72 -7.69 14.60
N ILE A 566 18.05 -7.10 13.61
CA ILE A 566 18.69 -6.25 12.60
C ILE A 566 18.29 -4.77 12.70
N GLY A 567 17.18 -4.49 13.37
CA GLY A 567 16.63 -3.14 13.55
C GLY A 567 15.24 -3.04 12.93
N GLY A 568 14.32 -2.39 13.66
CA GLY A 568 12.93 -2.22 13.26
C GLY A 568 12.23 -1.15 14.10
N ASP A 569 11.11 -0.64 13.60
CA ASP A 569 10.23 0.31 14.27
C ASP A 569 9.04 -0.42 14.92
N PRO A 570 9.08 -0.67 16.25
CA PRO A 570 8.02 -1.37 16.97
C PRO A 570 6.71 -0.57 16.99
N SER A 571 6.73 0.75 16.74
CA SER A 571 5.51 1.57 16.74
C SER A 571 4.55 1.18 15.61
N THR A 572 5.05 0.47 14.59
CA THR A 572 4.26 -0.07 13.48
C THR A 572 3.61 -1.42 13.78
N ALA A 573 4.04 -2.11 14.84
CA ALA A 573 3.55 -3.42 15.22
C ALA A 573 2.17 -3.32 15.86
N HIS A 574 1.20 -4.01 15.27
CA HIS A 574 -0.21 -3.91 15.66
C HIS A 574 -0.92 -5.27 15.54
N VAL A 575 -1.93 -5.47 16.37
CA VAL A 575 -2.77 -6.67 16.36
C VAL A 575 -3.86 -6.54 15.30
N PHE A 576 -3.90 -7.50 14.39
CA PHE A 576 -4.87 -7.62 13.31
C PHE A 576 -5.75 -8.85 13.51
N SER A 577 -6.96 -8.81 12.96
CA SER A 577 -7.86 -9.95 12.84
C SER A 577 -7.92 -10.44 11.40
N SER A 578 -7.81 -11.75 11.20
CA SER A 578 -8.06 -12.40 9.92
C SER A 578 -9.54 -12.68 9.79
N LYS A 579 -10.17 -12.13 8.74
CA LYS A 579 -11.58 -12.37 8.45
C LYS A 579 -11.74 -12.85 7.01
N ALA A 580 -12.50 -13.93 6.83
CA ALA A 580 -13.01 -14.30 5.52
C ALA A 580 -13.83 -13.10 4.99
N GLY A 581 -13.41 -12.56 3.86
CA GLY A 581 -13.89 -11.28 3.35
C GLY A 581 -15.39 -11.27 3.16
N GLY A 582 -16.03 -10.25 3.73
CA GLY A 582 -17.38 -9.85 3.37
C GLY A 582 -17.44 -9.41 1.90
N CYS A 583 -18.60 -9.56 1.30
CA CYS A 583 -18.85 -9.11 -0.07
C CYS A 583 -19.04 -7.60 -0.09
N ALA A 584 -18.41 -6.88 -1.03
CA ALA A 584 -18.75 -5.48 -1.32
C ALA A 584 -19.36 -5.37 -2.73
N ALA A 585 -20.38 -4.52 -2.90
CA ALA A 585 -21.02 -4.26 -4.18
C ALA A 585 -21.31 -2.77 -4.38
N PHE A 586 -21.21 -2.34 -5.63
CA PHE A 586 -21.67 -1.03 -6.09
C PHE A 586 -22.83 -1.25 -7.03
N ILE A 587 -23.96 -0.61 -6.75
CA ILE A 587 -25.15 -0.71 -7.60
C ILE A 587 -25.42 0.67 -8.17
N ALA A 588 -25.31 0.79 -9.49
CA ALA A 588 -25.40 2.07 -10.20
C ALA A 588 -26.69 2.19 -11.02
N ASN A 589 -27.25 3.39 -11.05
CA ASN A 589 -28.30 3.80 -11.98
C ASN A 589 -27.75 4.93 -12.86
N TYR A 590 -27.62 4.66 -14.16
CA TYR A 590 -27.14 5.63 -15.15
C TYR A 590 -28.27 6.35 -15.89
N HIS A 591 -29.55 6.13 -15.54
CA HIS A 591 -30.66 6.90 -16.10
C HIS A 591 -30.62 8.34 -15.59
N LEU A 592 -30.78 9.31 -16.49
CA LEU A 592 -30.68 10.72 -16.17
C LEU A 592 -31.89 11.27 -15.41
N ASN A 593 -33.08 10.72 -15.66
CA ASN A 593 -34.34 11.31 -15.21
C ASN A 593 -35.25 10.33 -14.45
N SER A 594 -34.89 9.05 -14.34
CA SER A 594 -35.75 8.02 -13.73
C SER A 594 -35.02 7.22 -12.66
N SER A 595 -35.69 7.03 -11.52
CA SER A 595 -35.27 6.06 -10.53
C SER A 595 -35.46 4.64 -11.07
N THR A 596 -34.58 3.73 -10.69
CA THR A 596 -34.65 2.32 -11.12
C THR A 596 -34.59 1.41 -9.91
N THR A 597 -35.49 0.42 -9.88
CA THR A 597 -35.43 -0.67 -8.91
C THR A 597 -34.67 -1.83 -9.51
N VAL A 598 -33.61 -2.28 -8.84
CA VAL A 598 -32.81 -3.42 -9.27
C VAL A 598 -32.82 -4.52 -8.22
N THR A 599 -32.90 -5.76 -8.68
CA THR A 599 -32.86 -6.94 -7.82
C THR A 599 -31.42 -7.44 -7.73
N PHE A 600 -30.82 -7.33 -6.56
CA PHE A 600 -29.48 -7.85 -6.29
C PHE A 600 -29.54 -8.80 -5.09
N ARG A 601 -29.10 -10.06 -5.28
CA ARG A 601 -29.12 -11.11 -4.25
C ARG A 601 -30.49 -11.29 -3.56
N LYS A 602 -31.57 -11.31 -4.36
CA LYS A 602 -32.97 -11.45 -3.90
C LYS A 602 -33.48 -10.29 -3.02
N LYS A 603 -32.75 -9.16 -2.94
CA LYS A 603 -33.23 -7.91 -2.36
C LYS A 603 -33.42 -6.86 -3.45
N HIS A 604 -34.41 -5.99 -3.27
CA HIS A 604 -34.69 -4.87 -4.16
C HIS A 604 -34.01 -3.60 -3.64
N TYR A 605 -33.35 -2.87 -4.53
CA TYR A 605 -32.73 -1.58 -4.24
C TYR A 605 -33.29 -0.54 -5.20
N THR A 606 -33.86 0.54 -4.66
CA THR A 606 -34.34 1.68 -5.44
C THR A 606 -33.23 2.72 -5.53
N LEU A 607 -32.80 3.02 -6.74
CA LEU A 607 -31.68 3.92 -7.01
C LEU A 607 -32.21 5.21 -7.65
N PRO A 608 -31.92 6.40 -7.07
CA PRO A 608 -32.20 7.69 -7.73
C PRO A 608 -31.54 7.80 -9.11
N PRO A 609 -32.01 8.72 -9.98
CA PRO A 609 -31.36 8.99 -11.26
C PRO A 609 -29.88 9.32 -11.08
N TRP A 610 -29.02 8.84 -11.97
CA TRP A 610 -27.59 9.14 -11.99
C TRP A 610 -26.89 8.97 -10.63
N SER A 611 -27.08 7.81 -10.00
CA SER A 611 -26.61 7.54 -8.64
C SER A 611 -25.93 6.19 -8.47
N ILE A 612 -25.06 6.08 -7.47
CA ILE A 612 -24.40 4.84 -7.07
C ILE A 612 -24.69 4.60 -5.58
N SER A 613 -25.21 3.42 -5.26
CA SER A 613 -25.32 2.92 -3.90
C SER A 613 -24.15 1.99 -3.57
N ILE A 614 -23.56 2.19 -2.39
CA ILE A 614 -22.43 1.39 -1.88
C ILE A 614 -22.95 0.39 -0.85
N LEU A 615 -22.68 -0.90 -1.08
CA LEU A 615 -23.09 -2.01 -0.20
C LEU A 615 -21.84 -2.75 0.30
N PRO A 616 -21.27 -2.38 1.46
CA PRO A 616 -20.01 -2.96 1.96
C PRO A 616 -20.14 -4.43 2.40
N ASP A 617 -21.36 -4.94 2.55
CA ASP A 617 -21.68 -6.33 2.90
C ASP A 617 -22.56 -7.05 1.84
N CYS A 618 -22.76 -6.40 0.67
CA CYS A 618 -23.68 -6.83 -0.39
C CYS A 618 -25.14 -7.03 0.03
N LYS A 619 -25.54 -6.47 1.18
CA LYS A 619 -26.90 -6.59 1.74
C LYS A 619 -27.52 -5.25 2.12
N HIS A 620 -26.73 -4.28 2.56
CA HIS A 620 -27.21 -2.99 3.06
C HIS A 620 -26.49 -1.85 2.34
N ALA A 621 -27.27 -0.94 1.75
CA ALA A 621 -26.70 0.28 1.17
C ALA A 621 -26.39 1.26 2.31
N VAL A 622 -25.11 1.61 2.47
CA VAL A 622 -24.66 2.55 3.53
C VAL A 622 -24.52 3.98 3.03
N TYR A 623 -24.45 4.16 1.72
CA TYR A 623 -24.28 5.47 1.09
C TYR A 623 -24.88 5.45 -0.32
N ASN A 624 -25.49 6.58 -0.73
CA ASN A 624 -25.91 6.82 -2.10
C ASN A 624 -25.46 8.21 -2.56
N THR A 625 -24.85 8.30 -3.74
CA THR A 625 -24.27 9.54 -4.25
C THR A 625 -25.27 10.67 -4.52
N ALA A 626 -26.58 10.39 -4.61
CA ALA A 626 -27.62 11.39 -4.83
C ALA A 626 -28.32 11.84 -3.53
N GLN A 627 -28.01 11.22 -2.38
CA GLN A 627 -28.60 11.58 -1.09
C GLN A 627 -27.68 12.55 -0.34
N VAL A 628 -28.05 13.83 -0.29
CA VAL A 628 -27.32 14.86 0.48
C VAL A 628 -27.99 15.04 1.83
N GLY A 629 -27.35 14.55 2.90
CA GLY A 629 -27.91 14.53 4.27
C GLY A 629 -27.86 15.85 5.04
N THR A 630 -27.44 16.96 4.41
CA THR A 630 -27.24 18.26 5.07
C THR A 630 -27.93 19.38 4.30
N LYS A 631 -28.50 20.37 5.02
CA LYS A 631 -29.11 21.56 4.40
C LYS A 631 -28.04 22.42 3.72
N THR A 632 -28.29 22.80 2.48
CA THR A 632 -27.43 23.76 1.74
C THR A 632 -27.60 25.16 2.31
N SER A 633 -26.51 25.79 2.75
CA SER A 633 -26.51 27.19 3.21
C SER A 633 -26.36 28.15 2.04
N LEU A 634 -27.20 29.19 1.97
CA LEU A 634 -27.10 30.24 0.94
C LEU A 634 -26.51 31.51 1.53
N ILE A 635 -25.58 32.14 0.79
CA ILE A 635 -24.98 33.42 1.20
C ILE A 635 -26.05 34.52 1.11
N ASN A 636 -26.18 35.31 2.18
CA ASN A 636 -27.05 36.46 2.26
C ASN A 636 -26.26 37.73 2.65
N MET A 637 -26.38 38.78 1.86
CA MET A 637 -25.71 40.06 2.08
C MET A 637 -26.70 41.07 2.66
N LEU A 638 -26.42 41.57 3.87
CA LEU A 638 -27.30 42.49 4.59
C LEU A 638 -26.64 43.86 4.78
N PRO A 639 -27.40 44.97 4.74
CA PRO A 639 -26.87 46.29 5.10
C PRO A 639 -26.32 46.32 6.53
N THR A 640 -25.31 47.15 6.76
CA THR A 640 -24.81 47.46 8.09
C THR A 640 -25.46 48.73 8.66
N ASN A 641 -25.13 49.08 9.90
CA ASN A 641 -25.56 50.32 10.56
C ASN A 641 -24.74 51.56 10.15
N VAL A 642 -23.87 51.45 9.14
CA VAL A 642 -23.09 52.60 8.63
C VAL A 642 -24.03 53.50 7.83
N ASN A 643 -24.17 54.75 8.27
CA ASN A 643 -24.93 55.79 7.56
C ASN A 643 -24.33 56.08 6.17
N ARG A 644 -25.09 56.74 5.29
CA ARG A 644 -24.60 57.14 3.96
C ARG A 644 -23.26 57.87 4.08
N LEU A 645 -22.30 57.43 3.27
CA LEU A 645 -20.95 57.99 3.25
C LEU A 645 -21.00 59.43 2.71
N ALA A 646 -20.39 60.36 3.45
CA ALA A 646 -20.23 61.73 3.02
C ALA A 646 -18.97 61.84 2.15
N TRP A 647 -19.17 61.94 0.84
CA TRP A 647 -18.07 61.92 -0.14
C TRP A 647 -17.53 63.32 -0.43
N GLN A 648 -16.21 63.42 -0.49
CA GLN A 648 -15.45 64.51 -1.09
C GLN A 648 -14.80 64.02 -2.39
N ALA A 649 -14.56 64.92 -3.35
CA ALA A 649 -13.98 64.56 -4.65
C ALA A 649 -12.78 65.42 -5.05
N PHE A 650 -11.85 64.81 -5.77
CA PHE A 650 -10.74 65.45 -6.47
C PHE A 650 -10.67 64.88 -7.89
N SER A 651 -10.88 65.72 -8.90
CA SER A 651 -10.80 65.29 -10.31
C SER A 651 -9.42 65.62 -10.88
N GLU A 652 -8.85 64.68 -11.62
CA GLU A 652 -7.60 64.87 -12.34
C GLU A 652 -7.76 65.96 -13.42
N ASP A 653 -6.81 66.89 -13.53
CA ASP A 653 -6.83 67.95 -14.54
C ASP A 653 -6.00 67.57 -15.78
N VAL A 654 -6.71 67.08 -16.80
CA VAL A 654 -6.13 66.65 -18.09
C VAL A 654 -5.40 67.81 -18.81
N SER A 655 -5.75 69.07 -18.52
CA SER A 655 -5.14 70.23 -19.20
C SER A 655 -3.65 70.41 -18.89
N THR A 656 -3.21 69.89 -17.74
CA THR A 656 -1.84 70.03 -17.22
C THR A 656 -0.88 68.92 -17.67
N VAL A 657 -1.40 67.87 -18.32
CA VAL A 657 -0.61 66.68 -18.72
C VAL A 657 0.52 67.04 -19.69
N ASP A 658 0.31 68.03 -20.54
CA ASP A 658 1.26 68.44 -21.58
C ASP A 658 2.49 69.19 -21.02
N SER A 659 2.30 69.98 -19.95
CA SER A 659 3.37 70.74 -19.29
C SER A 659 4.29 69.87 -18.43
N ASP A 660 3.83 68.68 -18.02
CA ASP A 660 4.58 67.71 -17.21
C ASP A 660 5.25 66.62 -18.07
N SER A 661 5.36 66.83 -19.39
CA SER A 661 5.90 65.84 -20.33
C SER A 661 7.38 65.51 -20.04
N LYS A 662 7.64 64.26 -19.66
CA LYS A 662 8.99 63.78 -19.29
C LYS A 662 9.85 63.36 -20.49
N MET A 663 9.27 63.19 -21.67
CA MET A 663 9.94 62.69 -22.88
C MET A 663 9.19 63.12 -24.15
N THR A 664 9.92 63.56 -25.18
CA THR A 664 9.36 63.95 -26.49
C THR A 664 10.02 63.14 -27.61
N VAL A 665 9.23 62.47 -28.45
CA VAL A 665 9.70 61.62 -29.56
C VAL A 665 8.78 61.72 -30.79
N SER A 666 9.29 61.35 -31.97
CA SER A 666 8.48 61.18 -33.18
C SER A 666 7.90 59.76 -33.26
N GLY A 667 6.61 59.62 -32.92
CA GLY A 667 5.85 58.37 -32.99
C GLY A 667 5.31 57.89 -31.65
N LEU A 668 4.46 56.85 -31.66
CA LEU A 668 3.91 56.23 -30.45
C LEU A 668 4.88 55.15 -29.93
N LEU A 669 5.18 55.19 -28.63
CA LEU A 669 6.00 54.18 -27.96
C LEU A 669 5.15 53.14 -27.23
N ASP A 670 5.69 51.94 -27.08
CA ASP A 670 5.07 50.88 -26.28
C ASP A 670 4.95 51.28 -24.80
N GLN A 671 3.77 51.05 -24.22
CA GLN A 671 3.43 51.51 -22.87
C GLN A 671 4.30 50.87 -21.78
N VAL A 672 4.52 49.56 -21.87
CA VAL A 672 5.30 48.81 -20.86
C VAL A 672 6.75 49.27 -20.87
N SER A 673 7.30 49.47 -22.07
CA SER A 673 8.67 49.96 -22.26
C SER A 673 8.90 51.35 -21.68
N VAL A 674 7.93 52.27 -21.84
CA VAL A 674 8.02 53.64 -21.32
C VAL A 674 7.83 53.70 -19.81
N THR A 675 6.84 52.98 -19.29
CA THR A 675 6.52 52.98 -17.85
C THR A 675 7.49 52.13 -17.03
N ARG A 676 8.22 51.19 -17.64
CA ARG A 676 9.12 50.22 -16.98
C ARG A 676 8.45 49.49 -15.82
N ASP A 677 7.22 49.06 -16.05
CA ASP A 677 6.35 48.41 -15.07
C ASP A 677 5.99 49.26 -13.83
N ALA A 678 6.29 50.56 -13.81
CA ALA A 678 6.00 51.42 -12.66
C ALA A 678 4.54 51.96 -12.64
N SER A 679 3.83 51.93 -13.77
CA SER A 679 2.48 52.48 -13.88
C SER A 679 1.59 51.74 -14.90
N ASP A 680 0.34 51.47 -14.52
CA ASP A 680 -0.76 51.01 -15.35
C ASP A 680 -1.19 52.05 -16.39
N TYR A 681 -0.85 53.31 -16.20
CA TYR A 681 -1.33 54.44 -16.99
C TYR A 681 -0.18 55.12 -17.72
N LEU A 682 -0.38 55.38 -19.02
CA LEU A 682 0.51 56.22 -19.82
C LEU A 682 -0.29 57.21 -20.63
N TRP A 683 0.09 58.48 -20.51
CA TRP A 683 -0.42 59.57 -21.32
C TRP A 683 0.41 59.73 -22.59
N TYR A 684 -0.28 59.78 -23.72
CA TYR A 684 0.29 60.23 -25.00
C TYR A 684 -0.37 61.56 -25.35
N THR A 685 0.41 62.63 -25.45
CA THR A 685 -0.09 63.94 -25.86
C THR A 685 0.51 64.35 -27.19
N THR A 686 -0.32 65.00 -28.02
CA THR A 686 0.14 65.66 -29.24
C THR A 686 -0.74 66.88 -29.50
N SER A 687 -0.22 67.82 -30.27
CA SER A 687 -0.96 69.01 -30.68
C SER A 687 -1.02 69.09 -32.20
N VAL A 688 -2.21 69.39 -32.73
CA VAL A 688 -2.43 69.59 -34.15
C VAL A 688 -2.94 71.01 -34.36
N VAL A 689 -2.24 71.78 -35.20
CA VAL A 689 -2.68 73.12 -35.60
C VAL A 689 -3.58 72.99 -36.81
N ILE A 690 -4.81 73.47 -36.70
CA ILE A 690 -5.80 73.46 -37.78
C ILE A 690 -5.99 74.88 -38.29
N ASN A 691 -5.76 75.09 -39.59
CA ASN A 691 -5.98 76.40 -40.19
C ASN A 691 -7.48 76.71 -40.26
N PRO A 692 -7.91 77.98 -40.09
CA PRO A 692 -9.32 78.33 -40.14
C PRO A 692 -10.03 77.89 -41.45
N SER A 693 -9.31 77.85 -42.57
CA SER A 693 -9.83 77.40 -43.87
C SER A 693 -10.12 75.89 -43.94
N GLU A 694 -9.52 75.08 -43.06
CA GLU A 694 -9.68 73.62 -43.00
C GLU A 694 -10.94 73.20 -42.21
N LEU A 695 -11.55 74.12 -41.44
CA LEU A 695 -12.80 73.89 -40.72
C LEU A 695 -14.00 74.39 -41.52
N HIS A 696 -14.52 73.55 -42.40
CA HIS A 696 -15.72 73.84 -43.19
C HIS A 696 -16.98 73.87 -42.29
N ARG A 697 -17.82 74.92 -42.42
CA ARG A 697 -19.08 75.04 -41.66
C ARG A 697 -19.98 73.83 -41.91
N GLY A 698 -20.30 73.07 -40.85
CA GLY A 698 -21.17 71.89 -40.89
C GLY A 698 -20.45 70.54 -40.90
N SER A 699 -19.12 70.52 -41.02
CA SER A 699 -18.30 69.30 -40.99
C SER A 699 -17.84 68.96 -39.57
N SER A 700 -18.04 67.71 -39.12
CA SER A 700 -17.62 67.22 -37.81
C SER A 700 -16.43 66.24 -37.96
N PRO A 701 -15.18 66.68 -37.80
CA PRO A 701 -14.02 65.80 -37.94
C PRO A 701 -14.04 64.69 -36.88
N SER A 702 -13.80 63.45 -37.27
CA SER A 702 -13.76 62.30 -36.36
C SER A 702 -12.33 61.85 -36.06
N LEU A 703 -12.05 61.52 -34.80
CA LEU A 703 -10.79 60.91 -34.37
C LEU A 703 -11.04 59.42 -34.07
N SER A 704 -10.21 58.56 -34.65
CA SER A 704 -10.20 57.12 -34.37
C SER A 704 -8.86 56.73 -33.78
N VAL A 705 -8.87 56.06 -32.63
CA VAL A 705 -7.68 55.62 -31.91
C VAL A 705 -7.83 54.14 -31.57
N GLU A 706 -6.82 53.36 -31.94
CA GLU A 706 -6.70 51.95 -31.60
C GLU A 706 -5.57 51.79 -30.57
N SER A 707 -5.79 50.96 -29.56
CA SER A 707 -4.81 50.65 -28.53
C SER A 707 -4.74 49.14 -28.31
N GLU A 708 -3.52 48.64 -28.14
CA GLU A 708 -3.23 47.27 -27.68
C GLU A 708 -3.40 47.13 -26.15
N GLY A 709 -3.63 48.25 -25.45
CA GLY A 709 -3.89 48.29 -24.00
C GLY A 709 -5.27 47.74 -23.63
N HIS A 710 -5.43 47.38 -22.35
CA HIS A 710 -6.66 46.81 -21.81
C HIS A 710 -7.81 47.83 -21.72
N ALA A 711 -7.50 49.12 -21.63
CA ALA A 711 -8.47 50.20 -21.78
C ALA A 711 -7.83 51.44 -22.43
N LEU A 712 -8.67 52.26 -23.06
CA LEU A 712 -8.27 53.49 -23.73
C LEU A 712 -9.30 54.59 -23.47
N HIS A 713 -8.82 55.77 -23.07
CA HIS A 713 -9.62 57.00 -22.98
C HIS A 713 -9.02 58.07 -23.90
N VAL A 714 -9.87 58.73 -24.69
CA VAL A 714 -9.44 59.70 -25.71
C VAL A 714 -10.03 61.08 -25.40
N TYR A 715 -9.15 62.07 -25.26
CA TYR A 715 -9.51 63.46 -24.99
C TYR A 715 -9.07 64.37 -26.13
N VAL A 716 -9.93 65.32 -26.49
CA VAL A 716 -9.58 66.41 -27.41
C VAL A 716 -9.96 67.73 -26.76
N ASN A 717 -9.00 68.66 -26.70
CA ASN A 717 -9.14 69.94 -26.00
C ASN A 717 -9.69 69.78 -24.57
N ASN A 718 -9.17 68.78 -23.84
CA ASN A 718 -9.54 68.40 -22.46
C ASN A 718 -10.98 67.86 -22.29
N GLN A 719 -11.69 67.58 -23.38
CA GLN A 719 -13.01 66.92 -23.33
C GLN A 719 -12.88 65.45 -23.71
N LEU A 720 -13.44 64.54 -22.89
CA LEU A 720 -13.48 63.11 -23.20
C LEU A 720 -14.43 62.88 -24.38
N ILE A 721 -13.91 62.30 -25.46
CA ILE A 721 -14.70 61.97 -26.65
C ILE A 721 -15.09 60.48 -26.73
N GLY A 722 -14.45 59.61 -25.94
CA GLY A 722 -14.84 58.21 -25.85
C GLY A 722 -13.89 57.34 -25.01
N SER A 723 -14.35 56.14 -24.67
CA SER A 723 -13.57 55.14 -23.93
C SER A 723 -13.89 53.72 -24.41
N ALA A 724 -12.91 52.82 -24.40
CA ALA A 724 -13.07 51.42 -24.79
C ALA A 724 -12.29 50.48 -23.85
N PHE A 725 -12.80 49.25 -23.67
CA PHE A 725 -12.28 48.28 -22.72
C PHE A 725 -12.20 46.87 -23.34
N GLY A 726 -11.08 46.19 -23.12
CA GLY A 726 -10.80 44.85 -23.67
C GLY A 726 -11.45 43.73 -22.86
N GLY A 727 -11.66 42.58 -23.52
CA GLY A 727 -12.20 41.37 -22.91
C GLY A 727 -11.15 40.24 -22.80
N PRO A 728 -11.51 39.10 -22.17
CA PRO A 728 -10.58 37.97 -22.00
C PRO A 728 -10.07 37.38 -23.33
N GLU A 729 -10.87 37.47 -24.40
CA GLU A 729 -10.59 36.86 -25.71
C GLU A 729 -9.98 37.84 -26.73
N SER A 730 -10.08 39.15 -26.49
CA SER A 730 -9.46 40.19 -27.33
C SER A 730 -9.10 41.41 -26.51
N ARG A 731 -7.81 41.77 -26.50
CA ARG A 731 -7.27 42.91 -25.74
C ARG A 731 -7.33 44.22 -26.50
N LYS A 732 -7.43 44.20 -27.83
CA LYS A 732 -7.41 45.41 -28.66
C LYS A 732 -8.67 46.22 -28.47
N VAL A 733 -8.51 47.51 -28.21
CA VAL A 733 -9.63 48.45 -28.02
C VAL A 733 -9.56 49.56 -29.04
N LYS A 734 -10.74 50.02 -29.49
CA LYS A 734 -10.87 51.11 -30.46
C LYS A 734 -11.88 52.12 -29.96
N VAL A 735 -11.50 53.39 -29.99
CA VAL A 735 -12.39 54.53 -29.74
C VAL A 735 -12.48 55.33 -31.03
N THR A 736 -13.71 55.58 -31.50
CA THR A 736 -13.97 56.48 -32.63
C THR A 736 -15.03 57.48 -32.18
N GLY A 737 -14.73 58.77 -32.24
CA GLY A 737 -15.62 59.84 -31.79
C GLY A 737 -15.42 61.14 -32.55
N ASN A 738 -16.36 62.07 -32.41
CA ASN A 738 -16.23 63.42 -32.98
C ASN A 738 -15.12 64.18 -32.21
N ALA A 739 -14.13 64.70 -32.94
CA ALA A 739 -12.96 65.35 -32.36
C ALA A 739 -13.21 66.80 -31.94
N ASN A 740 -14.29 67.45 -32.39
CA ASN A 740 -14.63 68.85 -32.05
C ASN A 740 -13.43 69.82 -32.15
N LEU A 741 -12.67 69.74 -33.25
CA LEU A 741 -11.50 70.58 -33.48
C LEU A 741 -11.90 72.04 -33.71
N ARG A 742 -11.09 72.98 -33.19
CA ARG A 742 -11.23 74.44 -33.35
C ARG A 742 -10.08 75.02 -34.16
N ALA A 743 -10.27 76.18 -34.77
CA ALA A 743 -9.20 76.84 -35.52
C ALA A 743 -8.04 77.21 -34.56
N GLY A 744 -6.80 77.01 -35.02
CA GLY A 744 -5.60 77.09 -34.19
C GLY A 744 -5.20 75.74 -33.58
N THR A 745 -4.48 75.78 -32.46
CA THR A 745 -3.91 74.58 -31.82
C THR A 745 -4.99 73.78 -31.09
N ASN A 746 -5.10 72.49 -31.43
CA ASN A 746 -5.92 71.49 -30.76
C ASN A 746 -5.04 70.48 -30.04
N LYS A 747 -5.32 70.23 -28.77
CA LYS A 747 -4.59 69.22 -27.99
C LYS A 747 -5.33 67.89 -28.04
N ILE A 748 -4.61 66.81 -28.32
CA ILE A 748 -5.11 65.44 -28.25
C ILE A 748 -4.34 64.74 -27.14
N SER A 749 -5.07 64.15 -26.19
CA SER A 749 -4.49 63.41 -25.06
C SER A 749 -5.12 62.03 -24.99
N LEU A 750 -4.30 60.99 -25.01
CA LEU A 750 -4.71 59.59 -24.98
C LEU A 750 -4.22 58.98 -23.66
N LEU A 751 -5.12 58.40 -22.89
CA LEU A 751 -4.77 57.63 -21.70
C LEU A 751 -4.92 56.14 -22.02
N SER A 752 -3.81 55.44 -22.14
CA SER A 752 -3.77 53.99 -22.32
C SER A 752 -3.56 53.30 -20.99
N VAL A 753 -4.31 52.21 -20.75
CA VAL A 753 -4.30 51.47 -19.48
C VAL A 753 -3.88 50.02 -19.68
N ALA A 754 -2.76 49.62 -19.09
CA ALA A 754 -2.28 48.25 -19.04
C ALA A 754 -2.52 47.67 -17.65
N VAL A 755 -3.64 46.97 -17.45
CA VAL A 755 -4.02 46.34 -16.17
C VAL A 755 -2.96 45.34 -15.66
N GLY A 756 -2.16 45.69 -14.64
CA GLY A 756 -1.28 44.71 -13.94
C GLY A 756 -0.31 45.20 -12.84
N LEU A 757 -0.18 46.52 -12.64
CA LEU A 757 0.86 47.23 -11.89
C LEU A 757 0.27 48.42 -11.06
N GLN A 758 1.11 49.28 -10.47
CA GLN A 758 0.69 50.48 -9.68
C GLN A 758 0.13 51.62 -10.59
N VAL A 759 -0.55 52.65 -10.06
CA VAL A 759 -1.49 53.57 -10.76
C VAL A 759 -0.90 54.97 -11.05
N GLY A 760 -0.03 55.18 -12.04
CA GLY A 760 0.75 56.44 -12.19
C GLY A 760 0.02 57.71 -12.68
N LEU A 761 -1.07 58.11 -12.01
CA LEU A 761 -1.74 59.41 -12.15
C LEU A 761 -1.21 60.41 -11.11
N LYS A 762 -1.55 61.70 -11.25
CA LYS A 762 -1.09 62.76 -10.33
C LYS A 762 -1.56 62.52 -8.90
N GLY A 763 -2.78 62.01 -8.71
CA GLY A 763 -3.24 61.57 -7.39
C GLY A 763 -2.39 60.46 -6.75
N GLU A 764 -1.72 59.61 -7.53
CA GLU A 764 -0.80 58.61 -6.98
C GLU A 764 0.58 59.18 -6.70
N SER A 765 1.11 60.10 -7.54
CA SER A 765 2.37 60.79 -7.23
C SER A 765 2.27 61.62 -5.94
N MET A 766 1.06 62.06 -5.62
CA MET A 766 0.69 62.75 -4.37
C MET A 766 0.31 61.77 -3.24
N ASN A 767 0.33 60.46 -3.49
CA ASN A 767 0.03 59.38 -2.55
C ASN A 767 -1.37 59.50 -1.88
N LEU A 768 -2.40 59.89 -2.64
CA LEU A 768 -3.76 60.14 -2.13
C LEU A 768 -4.44 58.89 -1.52
N ALA A 769 -3.96 57.69 -1.84
CA ALA A 769 -4.43 56.46 -1.22
C ALA A 769 -4.02 56.35 0.27
N ALA A 770 -2.97 57.05 0.69
CA ALA A 770 -2.46 57.06 2.05
C ALA A 770 -2.90 58.32 2.84
N PRO A 771 -3.04 58.23 4.18
CA PRO A 771 -3.39 59.38 5.01
C PRO A 771 -2.47 60.60 4.82
N THR A 772 -1.19 60.37 4.53
CA THR A 772 -0.17 61.41 4.34
C THR A 772 -0.33 62.22 3.07
N GLY A 773 -0.92 61.66 2.01
CA GLY A 773 -1.06 62.35 0.73
C GLY A 773 -2.30 63.24 0.65
N ILE A 774 -3.31 62.97 1.47
CA ILE A 774 -4.64 63.56 1.30
C ILE A 774 -4.70 65.07 1.56
N SER A 775 -3.79 65.62 2.36
CA SER A 775 -3.67 67.06 2.59
C SER A 775 -2.97 67.82 1.46
N SER A 776 -2.46 67.12 0.44
CA SER A 776 -1.73 67.74 -0.67
C SER A 776 -2.63 68.28 -1.79
N VAL A 777 -3.94 68.01 -1.72
CA VAL A 777 -4.94 68.50 -2.68
C VAL A 777 -6.12 69.13 -1.97
N ASP A 778 -6.73 70.12 -2.62
CA ASP A 778 -8.00 70.70 -2.18
C ASP A 778 -9.15 69.79 -2.62
N TRP A 779 -9.82 69.19 -1.65
CA TRP A 779 -10.97 68.33 -1.89
C TRP A 779 -12.24 69.15 -2.01
N THR A 780 -13.04 68.89 -3.05
CA THR A 780 -14.34 69.55 -3.20
C THR A 780 -15.37 68.89 -2.27
N GLU A 781 -15.93 69.67 -1.34
CA GLU A 781 -16.95 69.20 -0.39
C GLU A 781 -18.37 69.16 -0.99
N SER A 782 -19.28 68.55 -0.22
CA SER A 782 -20.51 67.86 -0.63
C SER A 782 -21.64 68.62 -1.38
N SER A 783 -22.72 67.87 -1.64
CA SER A 783 -23.97 68.10 -2.42
C SER A 783 -23.89 68.00 -3.95
N LEU A 784 -22.77 68.39 -4.57
CA LEU A 784 -22.58 68.31 -6.03
C LEU A 784 -21.78 67.08 -6.50
N VAL A 785 -21.11 66.36 -5.59
CA VAL A 785 -20.19 65.24 -5.91
C VAL A 785 -20.86 64.09 -6.67
N ALA A 786 -22.11 63.74 -6.32
CA ALA A 786 -22.87 62.70 -7.04
C ALA A 786 -23.34 63.15 -8.44
N GLN A 787 -23.36 64.46 -8.72
CA GLN A 787 -23.73 65.04 -10.01
C GLN A 787 -22.54 65.23 -10.95
N MET A 788 -21.31 65.24 -10.43
CA MET A 788 -20.11 65.48 -11.24
C MET A 788 -19.90 64.39 -12.29
N LYS A 789 -20.10 63.10 -11.95
CA LYS A 789 -19.89 61.92 -12.83
C LYS A 789 -18.72 62.09 -13.81
N ARG A 790 -17.62 62.69 -13.34
CA ARG A 790 -16.47 63.01 -14.18
C ARG A 790 -15.53 61.80 -14.21
N PRO A 791 -15.02 61.41 -15.39
CA PRO A 791 -13.92 60.47 -15.51
C PRO A 791 -12.70 60.91 -14.68
N LEU A 792 -11.86 59.97 -14.28
CA LEU A 792 -10.62 60.21 -13.54
C LEU A 792 -10.82 61.02 -12.26
N THR A 793 -11.73 60.56 -11.40
CA THR A 793 -12.06 61.22 -10.13
C THR A 793 -11.70 60.35 -8.95
N TRP A 794 -11.01 60.95 -7.98
CA TRP A 794 -10.75 60.39 -6.66
C TRP A 794 -11.86 60.80 -5.71
N TYR A 795 -12.38 59.83 -4.96
CA TYR A 795 -13.39 60.02 -3.92
C TYR A 795 -12.83 59.63 -2.56
N LYS A 796 -13.14 60.44 -1.54
CA LYS A 796 -12.81 60.13 -0.14
C LYS A 796 -14.05 60.22 0.74
N ALA A 797 -14.20 59.29 1.66
CA ALA A 797 -15.16 59.38 2.76
C ALA A 797 -14.60 58.74 4.04
N TYR A 798 -15.24 59.01 5.17
CA TYR A 798 -14.94 58.38 6.45
C TYR A 798 -16.15 57.62 7.00
N PHE A 799 -15.89 56.52 7.70
CA PHE A 799 -16.92 55.72 8.37
C PHE A 799 -16.42 55.05 9.65
N ASN A 800 -17.34 54.77 10.56
CA ASN A 800 -17.06 53.98 11.77
C ASN A 800 -17.21 52.49 11.47
N ALA A 801 -16.41 51.65 12.11
CA ALA A 801 -16.47 50.21 11.87
C ALA A 801 -17.86 49.65 12.25
N PRO A 802 -18.51 48.87 11.38
CA PRO A 802 -19.77 48.21 11.73
C PRO A 802 -19.64 47.28 12.94
N GLN A 803 -20.64 47.28 13.82
CA GLN A 803 -20.70 46.36 14.95
C GLN A 803 -20.78 44.89 14.47
N GLY A 804 -20.39 43.96 15.35
CA GLY A 804 -20.43 42.51 15.10
C GLY A 804 -19.12 41.91 14.59
N GLY A 805 -19.12 40.59 14.36
CA GLY A 805 -17.97 39.80 13.89
C GLY A 805 -18.11 39.29 12.46
N GLU A 806 -19.25 39.52 11.82
CA GLU A 806 -19.56 38.99 10.48
C GLU A 806 -18.62 39.57 9.42
N PRO A 807 -18.18 38.81 8.42
CA PRO A 807 -17.34 39.35 7.34
C PRO A 807 -18.01 40.51 6.62
N LEU A 808 -17.24 41.55 6.31
CA LEU A 808 -17.73 42.76 5.66
C LEU A 808 -17.40 42.77 4.16
N ALA A 809 -18.21 43.49 3.39
CA ALA A 809 -17.92 43.80 2.00
C ALA A 809 -18.44 45.19 1.61
N ILE A 810 -17.80 45.82 0.62
CA ILE A 810 -18.25 47.06 -0.02
C ILE A 810 -19.14 46.68 -1.20
N ASP A 811 -20.35 47.23 -1.25
CA ASP A 811 -21.25 47.13 -2.40
C ASP A 811 -20.94 48.25 -3.39
N MET A 812 -20.45 47.88 -4.57
CA MET A 812 -20.00 48.83 -5.61
C MET A 812 -21.04 49.00 -6.73
N LYS A 813 -22.31 48.69 -6.49
CA LYS A 813 -23.37 48.58 -7.52
C LYS A 813 -23.47 49.77 -8.49
N GLY A 814 -23.28 51.02 -8.05
CA GLY A 814 -23.35 52.20 -8.93
C GLY A 814 -22.00 52.77 -9.35
N MET A 815 -20.90 52.09 -9.02
CA MET A 815 -19.56 52.45 -9.48
C MET A 815 -19.26 51.83 -10.83
N GLY A 816 -18.37 52.46 -11.58
CA GLY A 816 -17.99 52.05 -12.93
C GLY A 816 -16.80 51.09 -12.94
N LYS A 817 -15.61 51.65 -13.15
CA LYS A 817 -14.33 50.93 -13.15
C LYS A 817 -13.30 51.74 -12.37
N GLY A 818 -12.48 51.09 -11.57
CA GLY A 818 -11.54 51.82 -10.74
C GLY A 818 -10.86 50.98 -9.68
N GLN A 819 -10.36 51.66 -8.64
CA GLN A 819 -9.64 51.05 -7.52
C GLN A 819 -10.15 51.58 -6.18
N VAL A 820 -10.06 50.75 -5.14
CA VAL A 820 -10.53 51.10 -3.81
C VAL A 820 -9.50 50.74 -2.73
N TRP A 821 -9.35 51.64 -1.77
CA TRP A 821 -8.50 51.48 -0.60
C TRP A 821 -9.27 51.79 0.68
N ILE A 822 -8.91 51.10 1.76
CA ILE A 822 -9.38 51.39 3.12
C ILE A 822 -8.17 51.58 4.02
N ASN A 823 -8.09 52.72 4.70
CA ASN A 823 -6.99 53.07 5.61
C ASN A 823 -5.59 52.90 4.98
N GLY A 824 -5.44 53.19 3.69
CA GLY A 824 -4.19 52.99 2.93
C GLY A 824 -3.95 51.59 2.39
N GLN A 825 -4.77 50.60 2.78
CA GLN A 825 -4.67 49.23 2.28
C GLN A 825 -5.53 49.06 1.01
N SER A 826 -4.96 48.49 -0.04
CA SER A 826 -5.69 48.25 -1.30
C SER A 826 -6.67 47.08 -1.14
N ILE A 827 -7.95 47.34 -1.38
CA ILE A 827 -8.99 46.30 -1.49
C ILE A 827 -8.93 45.64 -2.88
N GLY A 828 -8.47 46.40 -3.89
CA GLY A 828 -8.27 45.95 -5.25
C GLY A 828 -9.04 46.76 -6.29
N ARG A 829 -9.06 46.25 -7.52
CA ARG A 829 -9.72 46.85 -8.68
C ARG A 829 -11.19 46.43 -8.71
N TYR A 830 -12.08 47.37 -9.01
CA TYR A 830 -13.49 47.09 -9.24
C TYR A 830 -13.87 47.36 -10.68
N TRP A 831 -14.80 46.55 -11.19
CA TRP A 831 -15.43 46.78 -12.48
C TRP A 831 -16.83 46.17 -12.51
N THR A 832 -17.85 47.03 -12.59
CA THR A 832 -19.26 46.62 -12.52
C THR A 832 -19.79 46.25 -13.91
N ILE A 833 -19.36 45.09 -14.45
CA ILE A 833 -19.90 44.53 -15.71
C ILE A 833 -20.96 43.49 -15.40
N HIS A 834 -22.07 43.46 -16.15
CA HIS A 834 -23.10 42.42 -15.99
C HIS A 834 -22.72 41.12 -16.72
N GLY A 835 -22.85 39.99 -16.03
CA GLY A 835 -22.55 38.67 -16.57
C GLY A 835 -23.56 38.25 -17.66
N LYS A 836 -23.06 37.75 -18.80
CA LYS A 836 -23.84 37.18 -19.90
C LYS A 836 -23.81 35.64 -19.83
N GLY A 837 -24.94 34.96 -19.98
CA GLY A 837 -25.01 33.48 -19.91
C GLY A 837 -26.44 32.91 -19.91
N SER A 838 -26.58 31.58 -19.83
CA SER A 838 -27.88 30.87 -19.79
C SER A 838 -28.10 30.27 -18.40
N CYS A 839 -28.90 30.95 -17.58
CA CYS A 839 -29.18 30.53 -16.19
C CYS A 839 -30.42 29.64 -16.11
N ASN A 840 -30.34 28.45 -16.71
CA ASN A 840 -31.39 27.44 -16.62
C ASN A 840 -31.39 26.74 -15.25
N ALA A 841 -32.48 26.02 -14.93
CA ALA A 841 -32.55 25.20 -13.73
C ALA A 841 -31.41 24.15 -13.72
N CYS A 842 -30.63 24.14 -12.64
CA CYS A 842 -29.51 23.22 -12.48
C CYS A 842 -30.00 21.80 -12.15
N ASN A 843 -29.65 20.82 -12.98
CA ASN A 843 -29.87 19.40 -12.71
C ASN A 843 -28.53 18.70 -12.46
N TYR A 844 -28.41 17.94 -11.36
CA TYR A 844 -27.19 17.22 -11.01
C TYR A 844 -26.91 16.02 -11.93
N ALA A 845 -27.95 15.39 -12.50
CA ALA A 845 -27.81 14.17 -13.28
C ALA A 845 -27.06 14.38 -14.60
N GLY A 846 -26.14 13.47 -14.93
CA GLY A 846 -25.33 13.48 -16.15
C GLY A 846 -24.02 14.26 -16.06
N THR A 847 -23.23 14.24 -17.13
CA THR A 847 -21.91 14.90 -17.19
C THR A 847 -21.98 16.39 -16.84
N TYR A 848 -21.03 16.85 -16.03
CA TYR A 848 -20.89 18.27 -15.71
C TYR A 848 -20.25 19.02 -16.89
N ARG A 849 -20.77 20.22 -17.18
CA ARG A 849 -20.14 21.20 -18.07
C ARG A 849 -20.23 22.57 -17.41
N PRO A 850 -19.26 23.49 -17.60
CA PRO A 850 -19.25 24.79 -16.94
C PRO A 850 -20.54 25.61 -17.12
N VAL A 851 -21.26 25.42 -18.23
CA VAL A 851 -22.52 26.11 -18.55
C VAL A 851 -23.77 25.50 -17.90
N LYS A 852 -23.67 24.30 -17.30
CA LYS A 852 -24.83 23.47 -16.89
C LYS A 852 -25.61 24.04 -15.70
N CYS A 853 -24.93 24.75 -14.81
CA CYS A 853 -25.49 25.27 -13.56
C CYS A 853 -25.05 26.72 -13.31
N GLN A 854 -25.11 27.55 -14.36
CA GLN A 854 -24.85 28.98 -14.23
C GLN A 854 -25.98 29.64 -13.42
N THR A 855 -25.59 30.52 -12.51
CA THR A 855 -26.52 31.34 -11.73
C THR A 855 -26.13 32.81 -11.87
N ARG A 856 -27.04 33.73 -11.49
CA ARG A 856 -26.75 35.18 -11.46
C ARG A 856 -26.42 35.79 -12.84
N CYS A 857 -27.05 35.33 -13.91
CA CYS A 857 -27.02 35.99 -15.22
C CYS A 857 -27.73 37.35 -15.14
N GLY A 858 -27.19 38.38 -15.79
CA GLY A 858 -27.77 39.73 -15.80
C GLY A 858 -27.51 40.57 -14.54
N VAL A 859 -26.75 40.08 -13.56
CA VAL A 859 -26.24 40.89 -12.43
C VAL A 859 -24.74 41.15 -12.57
N PRO A 860 -24.17 42.16 -11.87
CA PRO A 860 -22.73 42.43 -11.94
C PRO A 860 -21.88 41.20 -11.59
N THR A 861 -20.85 40.92 -12.39
CA THR A 861 -19.92 39.79 -12.24
C THR A 861 -19.23 39.83 -10.88
N GLN A 862 -18.88 41.02 -10.40
CA GLN A 862 -18.40 41.25 -9.05
C GLN A 862 -18.98 42.55 -8.48
N ARG A 863 -19.96 42.41 -7.59
CA ARG A 863 -20.64 43.53 -6.91
C ARG A 863 -20.06 43.85 -5.53
N TRP A 864 -19.66 42.82 -4.80
CA TRP A 864 -19.22 42.94 -3.41
C TRP A 864 -17.73 42.66 -3.26
N TYR A 865 -17.02 43.56 -2.59
CA TYR A 865 -15.56 43.49 -2.40
C TYR A 865 -15.25 43.32 -0.92
N HIS A 866 -14.54 42.26 -0.54
CA HIS A 866 -14.32 41.92 0.86
C HIS A 866 -13.49 42.97 1.60
N VAL A 867 -13.95 43.36 2.79
CA VAL A 867 -13.20 44.23 3.71
C VAL A 867 -12.73 43.39 4.91
N PRO A 868 -11.41 43.17 5.06
CA PRO A 868 -10.87 42.53 6.26
C PRO A 868 -11.15 43.40 7.49
N ARG A 869 -11.79 42.82 8.51
CA ARG A 869 -12.07 43.55 9.76
C ARG A 869 -10.80 44.04 10.46
N SER A 870 -9.69 43.32 10.30
CA SER A 870 -8.38 43.71 10.83
C SER A 870 -7.83 45.02 10.27
N TRP A 871 -8.35 45.50 9.13
CA TRP A 871 -7.96 46.79 8.55
C TRP A 871 -8.71 47.97 9.16
N LEU A 872 -9.78 47.71 9.91
CA LEU A 872 -10.65 48.75 10.46
C LEU A 872 -10.27 49.12 11.89
N LYS A 873 -10.21 50.42 12.15
CA LYS A 873 -10.20 51.04 13.47
C LYS A 873 -11.64 51.23 13.96
N PRO A 874 -11.91 51.37 15.27
CA PRO A 874 -13.27 51.56 15.76
C PRO A 874 -14.01 52.75 15.11
N THR A 875 -13.31 53.86 14.88
CA THR A 875 -13.84 55.09 14.28
C THR A 875 -12.88 55.65 13.23
N GLN A 876 -13.38 56.57 12.39
CA GLN A 876 -12.56 57.34 11.43
C GLN A 876 -11.81 56.46 10.42
N ASN A 877 -12.45 55.39 9.93
CA ASN A 877 -11.90 54.61 8.82
C ASN A 877 -12.08 55.39 7.54
N MET A 878 -10.99 55.53 6.81
CA MET A 878 -10.95 56.25 5.55
C MET A 878 -11.16 55.28 4.40
N ILE A 879 -12.07 55.60 3.49
CA ILE A 879 -12.20 54.93 2.20
C ILE A 879 -11.79 55.90 1.09
N ILE A 880 -10.89 55.46 0.23
CA ILE A 880 -10.47 56.17 -0.98
C ILE A 880 -10.86 55.32 -2.17
N MET A 881 -11.45 55.93 -3.19
CA MET A 881 -11.76 55.27 -4.46
C MET A 881 -11.25 56.13 -5.60
N PHE A 882 -10.64 55.50 -6.59
CA PHE A 882 -10.34 56.13 -7.88
C PHE A 882 -11.30 55.57 -8.92
N GLU A 883 -12.04 56.44 -9.62
CA GLU A 883 -13.06 56.07 -10.61
C GLU A 883 -12.68 56.58 -12.01
N GLU A 884 -12.65 55.68 -12.98
CA GLU A 884 -12.17 55.93 -14.33
C GLU A 884 -13.25 56.50 -15.26
N ILE A 885 -14.53 56.14 -15.07
CA ILE A 885 -15.58 56.38 -16.08
C ILE A 885 -16.77 57.22 -15.59
N GLY A 886 -16.76 57.67 -14.34
CA GLY A 886 -17.80 58.55 -13.78
C GLY A 886 -18.93 57.82 -13.04
N GLY A 887 -18.58 56.81 -12.24
CA GLY A 887 -19.49 56.13 -11.30
C GLY A 887 -20.10 57.04 -10.23
N ASP A 888 -21.19 56.57 -9.61
CA ASP A 888 -21.92 57.29 -8.56
C ASP A 888 -21.58 56.74 -7.16
N PRO A 889 -20.72 57.44 -6.38
CA PRO A 889 -20.30 56.99 -5.06
C PRO A 889 -21.43 56.98 -4.03
N SER A 890 -22.55 57.67 -4.27
CA SER A 890 -23.69 57.70 -3.33
C SER A 890 -24.38 56.34 -3.16
N THR A 891 -24.16 55.43 -4.11
CA THR A 891 -24.69 54.06 -4.10
C THR A 891 -23.82 53.08 -3.31
N VAL A 892 -22.61 53.48 -2.93
CA VAL A 892 -21.64 52.64 -2.22
C VAL A 892 -22.07 52.46 -0.76
N SER A 893 -22.08 51.21 -0.30
CA SER A 893 -22.47 50.88 1.07
C SER A 893 -21.64 49.73 1.65
N ILE A 894 -21.51 49.69 2.98
CA ILE A 894 -20.85 48.59 3.69
C ILE A 894 -21.91 47.55 4.07
N MET A 895 -21.68 46.32 3.64
CA MET A 895 -22.56 45.17 3.81
C MET A 895 -21.91 44.12 4.71
N LYS A 896 -22.73 43.36 5.44
CA LYS A 896 -22.29 42.18 6.19
C LYS A 896 -22.75 40.88 5.53
N ARG A 897 -21.87 39.88 5.55
CA ARG A 897 -22.10 38.55 4.96
C ARG A 897 -22.63 37.59 6.02
N THR A 898 -23.79 37.00 5.75
CA THR A 898 -24.47 36.00 6.60
C THR A 898 -24.84 34.76 5.77
N PHE A 899 -25.30 33.69 6.43
CA PHE A 899 -25.84 32.51 5.76
C PHE A 899 -27.32 32.35 6.12
N LYS A 900 -28.14 31.96 5.16
CA LYS A 900 -29.55 31.57 5.34
C LYS A 900 -29.72 30.07 5.13
#